data_AF-A0ABC8JGJ5-F1
#
_entry.id   AF-A0ABC8JGJ5-F1
#
_cell.length_a   1.000
_cell.length_b   1.000
_cell.length_c   1.000
_cell.angle_alpha   90.00
_cell.angle_beta   90.00
_cell.angle_gamma   90.00
#
_symmetry.space_group_name_H-M   'P 1'
#
loop_
_entity.id
_entity.type
_entity.pdbx_description
1 polymer ?
#
loop_
_entity_poly.entity_id
_entity_poly.type
_entity_poly.pdbx_seq_one_letter_code
_entity_poly.pdbx_strand_id
1 'polypeptide(L)'
;MYKEMDQELEWLEAQKIEISVDLFSAAKQQLQFLGAVDRNRGLYDGLALERAIYRYNAYWLPLLANFTESSSTCQGPLVPPLDCEWVWHCHRLNPVRYKSDCEELYGRVLDNSGVLSSVNGSCKLQTENLWKRLYPMEPYNLDLDKAISEQVLEKRTTSYDLVSAVKRQCPFYYQVSRAHVDNEVFLQEAVARYKAFLYLIKRNRDKSIKLFCVPTYDIDLIWHTHQLHAVSYCKDLTKMIGNVLEHDDTDSDRSKGTKLDTGFSRTTSLWEETFGRRYWKAGAMNRGNTPKPVTTSPSLFLGDKLTFKEDAIKFPEVKKVIEVVLEIVGVKNLPHTHKGINVLVVFSKTQPDSLFSPDQRKLTVLSESCGGEKQVSMFKCEPRGDLSFQLIMSSKSKTLLLGSASLSLSEFLSPLTRLSVDKWLELTTPVQRGKPISLRVALSFTPPTPSPTVLHLLQARPSLNDSSFTRVVVDETETEVISLHMNARQVTGVKESGETLVLAEHDGCVWSLLDSKWSLIKQTSCPDGPVFEIFGVRMVKVYCGRKLEYETKHCTKLRSEQDFMTAVEFSKQHPYGKAVGLLDLKFGSFEANEKWLVLPGLVSAFILNDLLKKEGFFGAEKNKVKGNGTTVNLEEETMMHVNRNGGARCLSMVEEGGGHCGGCGGCGGSCGGGSGCGGGGGRCGNMMMTNENVTTGGGTCTGGSTGCGGCGGGGCSNMMTNENVPSLVAATEAPMDAVTA
;
A
#
# COMPACT_ATOMS: atom_id res chain seq x y z
N MET A 1 -0.01 -12.97 -34.88
CA MET A 1 1.29 -12.86 -35.58
C MET A 1 1.57 -11.41 -35.95
N TYR A 2 1.10 -10.86 -37.08
CA TYR A 2 1.40 -9.46 -37.47
C TYR A 2 1.15 -8.43 -36.34
N LYS A 3 -0.08 -8.34 -35.80
CA LYS A 3 -0.39 -7.45 -34.66
C LYS A 3 0.50 -7.68 -33.41
N GLU A 4 0.89 -8.91 -33.12
CA GLU A 4 1.74 -9.23 -31.95
C GLU A 4 3.20 -8.83 -32.20
N MET A 5 3.65 -8.90 -33.46
CA MET A 5 4.96 -8.40 -33.89
C MET A 5 5.01 -6.86 -33.87
N ASP A 6 3.94 -6.20 -34.35
CA ASP A 6 3.81 -4.74 -34.29
C ASP A 6 3.82 -4.23 -32.84
N GLN A 7 3.10 -4.93 -31.94
CA GLN A 7 3.07 -4.64 -30.50
C GLN A 7 4.44 -4.79 -29.81
N GLU A 8 5.25 -5.77 -30.22
CA GLU A 8 6.61 -5.93 -29.70
C GLU A 8 7.56 -4.87 -30.27
N LEU A 9 7.41 -4.49 -31.55
CA LEU A 9 8.16 -3.37 -32.14
C LEU A 9 7.86 -2.06 -31.40
N GLU A 10 6.59 -1.75 -31.12
CA GLU A 10 6.19 -0.57 -30.35
C GLU A 10 6.78 -0.58 -28.93
N TRP A 11 6.89 -1.76 -28.29
CA TRP A 11 7.59 -1.90 -27.00
C TRP A 11 9.10 -1.62 -27.14
N LEU A 12 9.75 -2.13 -28.18
CA LEU A 12 11.17 -1.89 -28.45
C LEU A 12 11.47 -0.42 -28.77
N GLU A 13 10.62 0.26 -29.57
CA GLU A 13 10.73 1.70 -29.82
C GLU A 13 10.61 2.50 -28.51
N ALA A 14 9.69 2.13 -27.63
CA ALA A 14 9.60 2.76 -26.31
C ALA A 14 10.88 2.59 -25.48
N GLN A 15 11.57 1.45 -25.55
CA GLN A 15 12.82 1.25 -24.79
C GLN A 15 13.99 2.10 -25.30
N LYS A 16 13.95 2.55 -26.57
CA LYS A 16 14.93 3.50 -27.15
C LYS A 16 14.82 4.92 -26.59
N ILE A 17 13.80 5.24 -25.79
CA ILE A 17 13.71 6.52 -25.09
C ILE A 17 14.98 6.72 -24.25
N GLU A 18 15.75 7.73 -24.62
CA GLU A 18 16.90 8.22 -23.85
C GLU A 18 16.40 9.01 -22.65
N ILE A 19 16.96 8.70 -21.48
CA ILE A 19 16.78 9.46 -20.24
C ILE A 19 18.19 9.73 -19.74
N SER A 20 18.48 11.00 -19.44
CA SER A 20 19.80 11.50 -19.06
C SER A 20 20.20 11.16 -17.61
N VAL A 21 19.28 10.58 -16.84
CA VAL A 21 19.47 10.18 -15.43
C VAL A 21 19.45 8.66 -15.30
N ASP A 22 20.34 8.10 -14.48
CA ASP A 22 20.21 6.72 -13.99
C ASP A 22 19.05 6.64 -12.97
N LEU A 23 17.84 6.45 -13.50
CA LEU A 23 16.62 6.35 -12.70
C LEU A 23 16.60 5.10 -11.81
N PHE A 24 17.38 4.05 -12.09
CA PHE A 24 17.45 2.88 -11.23
C PHE A 24 18.16 3.22 -9.92
N SER A 25 19.36 3.80 -10.01
CA SER A 25 20.12 4.21 -8.82
C SER A 25 19.45 5.37 -8.09
N ALA A 26 18.87 6.34 -8.81
CA ALA A 26 18.16 7.46 -8.22
C ALA A 26 16.88 7.04 -7.49
N ALA A 27 16.14 6.03 -7.99
CA ALA A 27 14.95 5.52 -7.30
C ALA A 27 15.28 4.85 -5.96
N LYS A 28 16.40 4.10 -5.87
CA LYS A 28 16.89 3.56 -4.59
C LYS A 28 17.20 4.66 -3.58
N GLN A 29 17.84 5.76 -4.02
CA GLN A 29 18.09 6.93 -3.17
C GLN A 29 16.80 7.61 -2.74
N GLN A 30 15.81 7.75 -3.64
CA GLN A 30 14.49 8.30 -3.31
C GLN A 30 13.77 7.47 -2.25
N LEU A 31 13.78 6.13 -2.35
CA LEU A 31 13.17 5.24 -1.36
C LEU A 31 13.82 5.41 0.03
N GLN A 32 15.15 5.51 0.09
CA GLN A 32 15.88 5.77 1.33
C GLN A 32 15.54 7.14 1.95
N PHE A 33 15.42 8.17 1.11
CA PHE A 33 15.02 9.52 1.50
C PHE A 33 13.58 9.56 2.04
N LEU A 34 12.60 9.03 1.28
CA LEU A 34 11.20 8.95 1.71
C LEU A 34 11.06 8.18 3.03
N GLY A 35 11.81 7.09 3.20
CA GLY A 35 11.87 6.36 4.46
C GLY A 35 12.49 7.16 5.61
N ALA A 36 13.33 8.17 5.34
CA ALA A 36 13.82 9.10 6.36
C ALA A 36 12.80 10.17 6.73
N VAL A 37 12.03 10.68 5.77
CA VAL A 37 10.91 11.59 6.05
C VAL A 37 9.82 10.88 6.85
N ASP A 38 9.48 9.61 6.53
CA ASP A 38 8.45 8.86 7.27
C ASP A 38 8.85 8.50 8.71
N ARG A 39 10.15 8.58 9.05
CA ARG A 39 10.63 8.52 10.45
C ARG A 39 10.48 9.84 11.20
N ASN A 40 10.17 10.94 10.51
CA ASN A 40 10.06 12.29 11.03
C ASN A 40 8.71 12.92 10.64
N ARG A 41 7.60 12.22 10.92
CA ARG A 41 6.23 12.61 10.48
C ARG A 41 5.74 13.96 11.01
N GLY A 42 6.45 14.60 11.93
CA GLY A 42 6.26 16.03 12.25
C GLY A 42 6.42 16.94 11.02
N LEU A 43 7.11 16.49 9.97
CA LEU A 43 7.24 17.19 8.69
C LEU A 43 6.04 17.02 7.74
N TYR A 44 4.99 16.27 8.13
CA TYR A 44 3.80 16.06 7.29
C TYR A 44 2.71 17.12 7.46
N ASP A 45 2.61 17.81 8.61
CA ASP A 45 1.63 18.87 8.85
C ASP A 45 2.02 19.76 10.06
N GLY A 46 1.33 20.89 10.22
CA GLY A 46 1.42 21.78 11.38
C GLY A 46 2.71 22.61 11.47
N LEU A 47 2.98 23.15 12.66
CA LEU A 47 4.02 24.16 12.90
C LEU A 47 5.43 23.72 12.49
N ALA A 48 5.76 22.43 12.61
CA ALA A 48 7.05 21.90 12.16
C ALA A 48 7.18 21.90 10.62
N LEU A 49 6.10 21.63 9.89
CA LEU A 49 6.05 21.81 8.43
C LEU A 49 6.11 23.30 8.05
N GLU A 50 5.36 24.17 8.73
CA GLU A 50 5.41 25.63 8.49
C GLU A 50 6.84 26.18 8.67
N ARG A 51 7.55 25.74 9.73
CA ARG A 51 8.95 26.11 9.94
C ARG A 51 9.89 25.51 8.90
N ALA A 52 9.64 24.29 8.42
CA ALA A 52 10.39 23.69 7.31
C ALA A 52 10.21 24.49 6.00
N ILE A 53 8.97 24.92 5.69
CA ILE A 53 8.65 25.76 4.51
C ILE A 53 9.33 27.13 4.62
N TYR A 54 9.30 27.74 5.80
CA TYR A 54 10.03 28.99 6.07
C TYR A 54 11.54 28.80 5.83
N ARG A 55 12.17 27.79 6.43
CA ARG A 55 13.61 27.51 6.29
C ARG A 55 14.03 27.19 4.85
N TYR A 56 13.20 26.41 4.15
CA TYR A 56 13.39 26.06 2.73
C TYR A 56 13.51 27.33 1.88
N ASN A 57 12.56 28.25 2.02
CA ASN A 57 12.51 29.45 1.19
C ASN A 57 13.44 30.57 1.67
N ALA A 58 13.62 30.76 2.98
CA ALA A 58 14.43 31.85 3.54
C ALA A 58 15.94 31.58 3.49
N TYR A 59 16.34 30.31 3.55
CA TYR A 59 17.75 29.91 3.67
C TYR A 59 18.19 28.92 2.58
N TRP A 60 17.48 27.80 2.38
CA TRP A 60 17.96 26.74 1.48
C TRP A 60 17.94 27.14 0.00
N LEU A 61 16.83 27.67 -0.53
CA LEU A 61 16.76 28.08 -1.93
C LEU A 61 17.76 29.21 -2.27
N PRO A 62 17.89 30.30 -1.48
CA PRO A 62 18.93 31.32 -1.72
C PRO A 62 20.35 30.77 -1.64
N LEU A 63 20.62 29.83 -0.73
CA LEU A 63 21.93 29.16 -0.64
C LEU A 63 22.25 28.36 -1.90
N LEU A 64 21.29 27.59 -2.41
CA LEU A 64 21.43 26.79 -3.62
C LEU A 64 21.60 27.67 -4.87
N ALA A 65 20.89 28.80 -4.95
CA ALA A 65 21.09 29.80 -6.00
C ALA A 65 22.54 30.34 -5.98
N ASN A 66 22.98 30.89 -4.85
CA ASN A 66 24.33 31.46 -4.74
C ASN A 66 25.45 30.44 -5.02
N PHE A 67 25.26 29.17 -4.61
CA PHE A 67 26.21 28.08 -4.87
C PHE A 67 26.31 27.73 -6.35
N THR A 68 25.18 27.65 -7.07
CA THR A 68 25.18 27.34 -8.51
C THR A 68 25.84 28.45 -9.35
N GLU A 69 25.64 29.71 -8.97
CA GLU A 69 26.33 30.88 -9.58
C GLU A 69 27.85 30.88 -9.33
N SER A 70 28.28 30.53 -8.11
CA SER A 70 29.68 30.67 -7.66
C SER A 70 30.55 29.45 -8.00
N SER A 71 30.12 28.59 -8.93
CA SER A 71 30.62 27.23 -9.13
C SER A 71 32.02 27.10 -9.77
N SER A 72 32.82 28.19 -9.74
CA SER A 72 34.25 28.19 -10.08
C SER A 72 35.20 28.15 -8.87
N THR A 73 34.71 28.24 -7.62
CA THR A 73 35.61 28.48 -6.46
C THR A 73 35.33 27.75 -5.13
N CYS A 74 34.34 26.85 -5.01
CA CYS A 74 33.96 26.23 -3.72
C CYS A 74 34.03 24.70 -3.63
N GLN A 75 34.23 24.21 -2.40
CA GLN A 75 34.60 22.83 -2.04
C GLN A 75 33.39 21.91 -1.83
N GLY A 76 33.31 20.82 -2.61
CA GLY A 76 32.42 19.68 -2.33
C GLY A 76 30.93 19.89 -2.63
N PRO A 77 30.13 18.82 -2.65
CA PRO A 77 28.70 18.91 -2.88
C PRO A 77 27.94 19.40 -1.64
N LEU A 78 26.84 20.13 -1.86
CA LEU A 78 25.97 20.56 -0.78
C LEU A 78 25.12 19.39 -0.25
N VAL A 79 24.70 19.50 1.01
CA VAL A 79 23.73 18.59 1.65
C VAL A 79 22.64 19.45 2.31
N PRO A 80 21.34 19.24 2.03
CA PRO A 80 20.27 19.96 2.68
C PRO A 80 20.01 19.47 4.11
N PRO A 81 19.47 20.32 5.00
CA PRO A 81 18.69 19.87 6.13
C PRO A 81 17.51 18.99 5.67
N LEU A 82 17.19 17.93 6.42
CA LEU A 82 16.14 16.96 6.04
C LEU A 82 14.76 17.63 5.81
N ASP A 83 14.45 18.62 6.64
CA ASP A 83 13.22 19.42 6.57
C ASP A 83 13.15 20.27 5.29
N CYS A 84 14.25 20.96 4.95
CA CYS A 84 14.38 21.71 3.70
C CYS A 84 14.35 20.79 2.46
N GLU A 85 14.97 19.61 2.54
CA GLU A 85 14.97 18.64 1.45
C GLU A 85 13.56 18.10 1.18
N TRP A 86 12.75 17.87 2.23
CA TRP A 86 11.37 17.42 2.08
C TRP A 86 10.49 18.44 1.36
N VAL A 87 10.55 19.71 1.76
CA VAL A 87 9.81 20.77 1.06
C VAL A 87 10.32 20.92 -0.38
N TRP A 88 11.63 20.84 -0.60
CA TRP A 88 12.23 20.89 -1.94
C TRP A 88 11.86 19.69 -2.83
N HIS A 89 11.69 18.51 -2.23
CA HIS A 89 11.20 17.30 -2.89
C HIS A 89 9.77 17.53 -3.37
N CYS A 90 8.85 17.90 -2.47
CA CYS A 90 7.45 18.14 -2.81
C CYS A 90 7.26 19.27 -3.82
N HIS A 91 8.08 20.32 -3.78
CA HIS A 91 8.02 21.40 -4.77
C HIS A 91 8.43 20.88 -6.17
N ARG A 92 9.54 20.14 -6.30
CA ARG A 92 10.00 19.60 -7.59
C ARG A 92 9.03 18.61 -8.25
N LEU A 93 8.16 17.95 -7.48
CA LEU A 93 7.11 17.07 -8.02
C LEU A 93 6.00 17.84 -8.77
N ASN A 94 5.96 19.18 -8.68
CA ASN A 94 5.29 20.01 -9.69
C ASN A 94 6.36 20.67 -10.60
N PRO A 95 6.85 19.98 -11.65
CA PRO A 95 8.00 20.43 -12.42
C PRO A 95 7.75 21.74 -13.19
N VAL A 96 6.51 22.02 -13.60
CA VAL A 96 6.15 23.28 -14.27
C VAL A 96 6.13 24.44 -13.28
N ARG A 97 5.51 24.28 -12.10
CA ARG A 97 5.50 25.35 -11.09
C ARG A 97 6.91 25.58 -10.52
N TYR A 98 7.64 24.52 -10.21
CA TYR A 98 9.02 24.61 -9.70
C TYR A 98 9.95 25.35 -10.67
N LYS A 99 9.84 25.06 -11.97
CA LYS A 99 10.55 25.80 -13.01
C LYS A 99 10.21 27.29 -12.94
N SER A 100 8.92 27.65 -13.00
CA SER A 100 8.47 29.05 -13.00
C SER A 100 8.88 29.79 -11.72
N ASP A 101 8.76 29.18 -10.54
CA ASP A 101 9.22 29.78 -9.27
C ASP A 101 10.73 30.05 -9.28
N CYS A 102 11.54 29.12 -9.79
CA CYS A 102 12.99 29.32 -9.83
C CYS A 102 13.42 30.36 -10.89
N GLU A 103 12.74 30.39 -12.05
CA GLU A 103 12.96 31.40 -13.08
C GLU A 103 12.53 32.81 -12.61
N GLU A 104 11.41 32.94 -11.90
CA GLU A 104 10.92 34.20 -11.32
C GLU A 104 11.82 34.73 -10.20
N LEU A 105 12.31 33.85 -9.31
CA LEU A 105 13.08 34.25 -8.13
C LEU A 105 14.60 34.33 -8.35
N TYR A 106 15.15 33.50 -9.25
CA TYR A 106 16.60 33.32 -9.42
C TYR A 106 17.06 33.33 -10.90
N GLY A 107 16.17 33.61 -11.85
CA GLY A 107 16.49 33.69 -13.28
C GLY A 107 16.86 32.36 -13.97
N ARG A 108 16.75 31.24 -13.27
CA ARG A 108 17.09 29.89 -13.78
C ARG A 108 16.44 28.79 -12.94
N VAL A 109 16.29 27.60 -13.50
CA VAL A 109 15.95 26.39 -12.73
C VAL A 109 17.13 26.01 -11.82
N LEU A 110 16.85 25.79 -10.53
CA LEU A 110 17.82 25.24 -9.59
C LEU A 110 17.74 23.70 -9.62
N ASP A 111 18.87 23.03 -9.71
CA ASP A 111 18.94 21.58 -9.93
C ASP A 111 19.59 20.85 -8.74
N ASN A 112 19.55 19.51 -8.73
CA ASN A 112 20.29 18.71 -7.77
C ASN A 112 21.75 18.43 -8.18
N SER A 113 22.20 18.95 -9.33
CA SER A 113 23.61 19.00 -9.70
C SER A 113 24.50 19.58 -8.60
N GLY A 114 25.41 18.77 -8.05
CA GLY A 114 26.27 19.15 -6.93
C GLY A 114 25.60 19.11 -5.55
N VAL A 115 24.44 18.46 -5.41
CA VAL A 115 23.73 18.27 -4.15
C VAL A 115 23.55 16.78 -3.84
N LEU A 116 23.91 16.35 -2.63
CA LEU A 116 23.64 15.00 -2.12
C LEU A 116 22.47 15.03 -1.15
N SER A 117 21.68 13.95 -1.10
CA SER A 117 20.56 13.83 -0.15
C SER A 117 21.04 13.81 1.31
N SER A 118 20.22 14.32 2.23
CA SER A 118 20.47 14.36 3.68
C SER A 118 20.67 12.98 4.32
N VAL A 119 20.23 11.90 3.65
CA VAL A 119 20.49 10.52 4.07
C VAL A 119 21.88 9.99 3.69
N ASN A 120 22.62 10.70 2.83
CA ASN A 120 23.97 10.30 2.42
C ASN A 120 25.00 10.75 3.47
N GLY A 121 25.39 9.84 4.35
CA GLY A 121 26.13 10.13 5.59
C GLY A 121 27.58 10.62 5.48
N SER A 122 28.10 10.85 4.27
CA SER A 122 29.54 11.09 4.03
C SER A 122 29.96 12.57 3.94
N CYS A 123 29.05 13.52 3.65
CA CYS A 123 29.45 14.87 3.21
C CYS A 123 28.81 16.06 3.97
N LYS A 124 27.89 15.80 4.92
CA LYS A 124 27.10 16.85 5.59
C LYS A 124 27.92 17.96 6.27
N LEU A 125 29.08 17.64 6.85
CA LEU A 125 29.85 18.57 7.70
C LEU A 125 30.25 19.87 6.98
N GLN A 126 30.52 19.81 5.68
CA GLN A 126 30.86 21.00 4.87
C GLN A 126 29.69 21.97 4.78
N THR A 127 28.49 21.47 4.49
CA THR A 127 27.29 22.32 4.39
C THR A 127 26.82 22.78 5.77
N GLU A 128 26.99 21.97 6.82
CA GLU A 128 26.70 22.37 8.19
C GLU A 128 27.59 23.53 8.66
N ASN A 129 28.89 23.50 8.34
CA ASN A 129 29.81 24.61 8.66
C ASN A 129 29.50 25.87 7.82
N LEU A 130 29.15 25.71 6.54
CA LEU A 130 28.69 26.80 5.68
C LEU A 130 27.41 27.46 6.24
N TRP A 131 26.45 26.64 6.65
CA TRP A 131 25.18 27.07 7.25
C TRP A 131 25.42 27.85 8.55
N LYS A 132 26.26 27.34 9.47
CA LYS A 132 26.62 28.05 10.71
C LYS A 132 27.28 29.41 10.47
N ARG A 133 28.03 29.55 9.37
CA ARG A 133 28.68 30.82 8.98
C ARG A 133 27.69 31.83 8.39
N LEU A 134 26.75 31.38 7.57
CA LEU A 134 25.78 32.25 6.89
C LEU A 134 24.56 32.58 7.75
N TYR A 135 24.13 31.64 8.59
CA TYR A 135 22.90 31.69 9.39
C TYR A 135 23.20 31.31 10.84
N PRO A 136 24.04 32.07 11.58
CA PRO A 136 24.52 31.69 12.91
C PRO A 136 23.42 31.54 13.97
N MET A 137 22.23 32.12 13.74
CA MET A 137 21.06 32.01 14.63
C MET A 137 20.08 30.89 14.23
N GLU A 138 20.28 30.24 13.08
CA GLU A 138 19.42 29.15 12.61
C GLU A 138 20.20 27.82 12.66
N PRO A 139 19.81 26.85 13.50
CA PRO A 139 20.50 25.57 13.57
C PRO A 139 20.33 24.79 12.25
N TYR A 140 21.37 24.10 11.77
CA TYR A 140 21.27 23.29 10.56
C TYR A 140 20.18 22.21 10.70
N ASN A 141 20.18 21.46 11.81
CA ASN A 141 19.13 20.48 12.08
C ASN A 141 17.92 21.20 12.66
N LEU A 142 16.73 20.97 12.09
CA LEU A 142 15.49 21.39 12.71
C LEU A 142 15.22 20.54 13.96
N ASP A 143 15.10 21.20 15.09
CA ASP A 143 14.55 20.63 16.32
C ASP A 143 13.03 20.67 16.22
N LEU A 144 12.40 19.51 16.06
CA LEU A 144 10.94 19.39 15.86
C LEU A 144 10.16 19.81 17.11
N ASP A 145 10.70 19.57 18.30
CA ASP A 145 10.03 19.91 19.56
C ASP A 145 10.07 21.42 19.79
N LYS A 146 11.21 22.06 19.47
CA LYS A 146 11.35 23.53 19.54
C LYS A 146 10.55 24.24 18.43
N ALA A 147 10.46 23.67 17.24
CA ALA A 147 9.73 24.24 16.10
C ALA A 147 8.23 24.47 16.39
N ILE A 148 7.64 23.66 17.27
CA ILE A 148 6.25 23.78 17.71
C ILE A 148 6.02 25.03 18.60
N SER A 149 7.07 25.63 19.15
CA SER A 149 6.98 26.76 20.08
C SER A 149 7.32 28.14 19.49
N GLU A 150 7.76 28.23 18.24
CA GLU A 150 8.17 29.50 17.61
C GLU A 150 7.14 29.97 16.57
N GLN A 151 6.65 31.21 16.70
CA GLN A 151 5.80 31.83 15.68
C GLN A 151 6.60 32.13 14.40
N VAL A 152 6.09 31.73 13.24
CA VAL A 152 6.73 31.96 11.95
C VAL A 152 6.44 33.39 11.47
N LEU A 153 7.50 34.17 11.20
CA LEU A 153 7.38 35.46 10.52
C LEU A 153 7.16 35.24 9.02
N GLU A 154 6.02 35.69 8.49
CA GLU A 154 5.74 35.64 7.07
C GLU A 154 6.74 36.48 6.26
N LYS A 155 7.70 35.80 5.62
CA LYS A 155 8.41 36.35 4.47
C LYS A 155 7.74 35.78 3.21
N ARG A 156 7.36 36.65 2.28
CA ARG A 156 6.74 36.20 1.02
C ARG A 156 7.73 35.39 0.20
N THR A 157 7.24 34.23 -0.19
CA THR A 157 7.95 33.08 -0.73
C THR A 157 7.04 32.42 -1.75
N THR A 158 7.54 31.44 -2.51
CA THR A 158 6.90 30.84 -3.72
C THR A 158 5.36 30.79 -3.66
N SER A 159 4.65 31.28 -4.68
CA SER A 159 3.18 31.38 -4.66
C SER A 159 2.44 30.03 -4.73
N TYR A 160 3.20 28.93 -4.78
CA TYR A 160 2.72 27.57 -4.73
C TYR A 160 2.39 27.14 -3.28
N ASP A 161 1.23 26.50 -3.10
CA ASP A 161 0.83 25.94 -1.79
C ASP A 161 1.65 24.68 -1.47
N LEU A 162 2.78 24.91 -0.81
CA LEU A 162 3.70 23.87 -0.33
C LEU A 162 3.10 23.01 0.80
N VAL A 163 2.14 23.52 1.57
CA VAL A 163 1.44 22.74 2.61
C VAL A 163 0.55 21.69 1.94
N SER A 164 -0.25 22.09 0.95
CA SER A 164 -1.03 21.16 0.16
C SER A 164 -0.14 20.21 -0.66
N ALA A 165 1.00 20.68 -1.20
CA ALA A 165 1.95 19.82 -1.91
C ALA A 165 2.50 18.70 -1.01
N VAL A 166 2.95 19.02 0.20
CA VAL A 166 3.38 18.02 1.19
C VAL A 166 2.25 17.04 1.51
N LYS A 167 1.03 17.54 1.79
CA LYS A 167 -0.13 16.70 2.15
C LYS A 167 -0.48 15.64 1.11
N ARG A 168 -0.37 15.96 -0.18
CA ARG A 168 -0.62 15.01 -1.28
C ARG A 168 0.46 13.92 -1.37
N GLN A 169 1.68 14.21 -0.92
CA GLN A 169 2.83 13.31 -0.98
C GLN A 169 3.02 12.45 0.30
N CYS A 170 2.45 12.84 1.44
CA CYS A 170 2.50 12.05 2.69
C CYS A 170 2.07 10.57 2.54
N PRO A 171 1.02 10.21 1.76
CA PRO A 171 0.64 8.81 1.56
C PRO A 171 1.57 8.04 0.61
N PHE A 172 2.41 8.71 -0.18
CA PHE A 172 3.15 8.11 -1.30
C PHE A 172 4.13 7.04 -0.83
N TYR A 173 4.90 7.30 0.23
CA TYR A 173 5.83 6.31 0.78
C TYR A 173 5.12 5.03 1.22
N TYR A 174 3.91 5.11 1.79
CA TYR A 174 3.13 3.91 2.08
C TYR A 174 2.78 3.12 0.81
N GLN A 175 2.60 3.74 -0.35
CA GLN A 175 2.35 2.99 -1.59
C GLN A 175 3.61 2.22 -2.07
N VAL A 176 4.81 2.80 -1.94
CA VAL A 176 6.07 2.28 -2.52
C VAL A 176 7.05 1.62 -1.53
N SER A 177 6.70 1.50 -0.24
CA SER A 177 7.59 1.01 0.83
C SER A 177 7.61 -0.51 1.08
N ARG A 178 7.05 -1.34 0.18
CA ARG A 178 7.04 -2.80 0.39
C ARG A 178 8.43 -3.40 0.17
N ALA A 179 8.75 -4.46 0.91
CA ALA A 179 10.06 -5.12 0.87
C ALA A 179 10.51 -5.58 -0.53
N HIS A 180 9.57 -5.80 -1.46
CA HIS A 180 9.88 -6.17 -2.85
C HIS A 180 10.28 -5.00 -3.74
N VAL A 181 10.08 -3.74 -3.33
CA VAL A 181 10.23 -2.56 -4.21
C VAL A 181 11.69 -2.20 -4.46
N ASP A 182 12.59 -2.39 -3.48
CA ASP A 182 14.05 -2.20 -3.64
C ASP A 182 14.73 -3.37 -4.38
N ASN A 183 13.97 -4.36 -4.85
CA ASN A 183 14.49 -5.47 -5.63
C ASN A 183 14.93 -5.00 -7.02
N GLU A 184 16.09 -5.47 -7.47
CA GLU A 184 16.72 -4.97 -8.69
C GLU A 184 15.90 -5.26 -9.95
N VAL A 185 15.32 -6.47 -10.05
CA VAL A 185 14.47 -6.87 -11.17
C VAL A 185 13.17 -6.04 -11.18
N PHE A 186 12.62 -5.74 -9.99
CA PHE A 186 11.42 -4.91 -9.88
C PHE A 186 11.66 -3.48 -10.36
N LEU A 187 12.75 -2.83 -9.92
CA LEU A 187 13.10 -1.47 -10.34
C LEU A 187 13.51 -1.40 -11.82
N GLN A 188 14.22 -2.39 -12.35
CA GLN A 188 14.56 -2.45 -13.78
C GLN A 188 13.30 -2.58 -14.66
N GLU A 189 12.35 -3.44 -14.29
CA GLU A 189 11.05 -3.49 -14.98
C GLU A 189 10.24 -2.21 -14.82
N ALA A 190 10.30 -1.54 -13.66
CA ALA A 190 9.63 -0.26 -13.42
C ALA A 190 10.18 0.84 -14.35
N VAL A 191 11.50 0.92 -14.54
CA VAL A 191 12.14 1.86 -15.50
C VAL A 191 11.71 1.55 -16.94
N ALA A 192 11.70 0.28 -17.35
CA ALA A 192 11.24 -0.11 -18.68
C ALA A 192 9.76 0.24 -18.93
N ARG A 193 8.92 0.08 -17.90
CA ARG A 193 7.50 0.48 -17.92
C ARG A 193 7.32 1.99 -17.92
N TYR A 194 8.16 2.76 -17.22
CA TYR A 194 8.14 4.22 -17.27
C TYR A 194 8.47 4.76 -18.67
N LYS A 195 9.48 4.19 -19.36
CA LYS A 195 9.74 4.51 -20.77
C LYS A 195 8.52 4.25 -21.66
N ALA A 196 7.88 3.09 -21.52
CA ALA A 196 6.64 2.77 -22.23
C ALA A 196 5.46 3.71 -21.88
N PHE A 197 5.37 4.20 -20.65
CA PHE A 197 4.39 5.21 -20.25
C PHE A 197 4.63 6.57 -20.93
N LEU A 198 5.88 7.05 -20.96
CA LEU A 198 6.23 8.27 -21.69
C LEU A 198 5.97 8.13 -23.20
N TYR A 199 6.30 6.97 -23.80
CA TYR A 199 5.99 6.66 -25.19
C TYR A 199 4.48 6.73 -25.47
N LEU A 200 3.65 6.20 -24.56
CA LEU A 200 2.19 6.23 -24.66
C LEU A 200 1.65 7.67 -24.65
N ILE A 201 2.19 8.52 -23.77
CA ILE A 201 1.83 9.95 -23.69
C ILE A 201 2.25 10.70 -24.95
N LYS A 202 3.48 10.49 -25.43
CA LYS A 202 3.97 11.05 -26.70
C LYS A 202 3.05 10.66 -27.86
N ARG A 203 2.77 9.35 -28.01
CA ARG A 203 1.90 8.82 -29.06
C ARG A 203 0.49 9.39 -29.02
N ASN A 204 -0.08 9.58 -27.82
CA ASN A 204 -1.38 10.23 -27.65
C ASN A 204 -1.36 11.67 -28.15
N ARG A 205 -0.33 12.44 -27.79
CA ARG A 205 -0.15 13.82 -28.28
C ARG A 205 0.00 13.88 -29.79
N ASP A 206 0.86 13.03 -30.36
CA ASP A 206 1.10 12.95 -31.80
C ASP A 206 -0.19 12.61 -32.58
N LYS A 207 -1.09 11.81 -31.98
CA LYS A 207 -2.45 11.50 -32.48
C LYS A 207 -3.54 12.49 -32.05
N SER A 208 -3.20 13.59 -31.38
CA SER A 208 -4.15 14.56 -30.80
C SER A 208 -5.20 13.99 -29.82
N ILE A 209 -4.90 12.84 -29.20
CA ILE A 209 -5.73 12.16 -28.21
C ILE A 209 -5.54 12.82 -26.84
N LYS A 210 -6.56 13.53 -26.36
CA LYS A 210 -6.60 14.11 -25.00
C LYS A 210 -6.99 13.03 -23.97
N LEU A 211 -6.02 12.22 -23.54
CA LEU A 211 -6.19 11.21 -22.50
C LEU A 211 -5.36 11.53 -21.24
N PHE A 212 -6.03 11.56 -20.08
CA PHE A 212 -5.37 11.55 -18.78
C PHE A 212 -4.81 10.14 -18.49
N CYS A 213 -3.49 9.98 -18.61
CA CYS A 213 -2.80 8.72 -18.38
C CYS A 213 -2.49 8.56 -16.89
N VAL A 214 -2.95 7.47 -16.27
CA VAL A 214 -2.79 7.23 -14.83
C VAL A 214 -1.70 6.18 -14.59
N PRO A 215 -0.58 6.51 -13.92
CA PRO A 215 0.50 5.56 -13.66
C PRO A 215 0.10 4.47 -12.65
N THR A 216 0.78 3.33 -12.73
CA THR A 216 0.87 2.35 -11.63
C THR A 216 2.01 2.77 -10.69
N TYR A 217 2.03 2.34 -9.43
CA TYR A 217 2.97 2.91 -8.45
C TYR A 217 4.46 2.59 -8.70
N ASP A 218 4.76 1.56 -9.50
CA ASP A 218 6.11 1.33 -10.00
C ASP A 218 6.52 2.38 -11.05
N ILE A 219 5.61 2.72 -11.97
CA ILE A 219 5.80 3.80 -12.94
C ILE A 219 5.86 5.16 -12.26
N ASP A 220 4.99 5.41 -11.28
CA ASP A 220 4.89 6.70 -10.56
C ASP A 220 6.13 6.96 -9.69
N LEU A 221 6.68 5.92 -9.04
CA LEU A 221 7.97 6.01 -8.34
C LEU A 221 9.08 6.50 -9.27
N ILE A 222 9.24 5.87 -10.44
CA ILE A 222 10.26 6.25 -11.41
C ILE A 222 9.98 7.63 -12.03
N TRP A 223 8.71 8.01 -12.19
CA TRP A 223 8.33 9.34 -12.67
C TRP A 223 8.68 10.43 -11.66
N HIS A 224 8.35 10.23 -10.37
CA HIS A 224 8.80 11.11 -9.29
C HIS A 224 10.34 11.19 -9.26
N THR A 225 11.04 10.05 -9.36
CA THR A 225 12.51 10.01 -9.43
C THR A 225 13.03 10.92 -10.53
N HIS A 226 12.44 10.86 -11.73
CA HIS A 226 12.87 11.67 -12.86
C HIS A 226 12.62 13.17 -12.62
N GLN A 227 11.45 13.55 -12.09
CA GLN A 227 11.09 14.95 -11.80
C GLN A 227 12.04 15.62 -10.79
N LEU A 228 12.60 14.86 -9.84
CA LEU A 228 13.55 15.39 -8.85
C LEU A 228 14.87 15.91 -9.46
N HIS A 229 15.19 15.50 -10.69
CA HIS A 229 16.29 16.05 -11.50
C HIS A 229 15.74 17.11 -12.48
N ALA A 230 15.30 18.26 -11.94
CA ALA A 230 14.46 19.23 -12.64
C ALA A 230 15.02 19.67 -14.02
N VAL A 231 16.32 19.91 -14.15
CA VAL A 231 16.94 20.31 -15.43
C VAL A 231 16.94 19.15 -16.43
N SER A 232 17.27 17.95 -15.97
CA SER A 232 17.29 16.73 -16.79
C SER A 232 15.88 16.36 -17.27
N TYR A 233 14.90 16.39 -16.37
CA TYR A 233 13.48 16.18 -16.68
C TYR A 233 12.98 17.19 -17.73
N CYS A 234 13.25 18.49 -17.53
CA CYS A 234 12.84 19.51 -18.50
C CYS A 234 13.46 19.28 -19.88
N LYS A 235 14.75 18.94 -19.94
CA LYS A 235 15.48 18.65 -21.18
C LYS A 235 14.93 17.41 -21.89
N ASP A 236 14.77 16.30 -21.19
CA ASP A 236 14.39 15.02 -21.79
C ASP A 236 12.93 15.03 -22.26
N LEU A 237 12.01 15.60 -21.47
CA LEU A 237 10.61 15.73 -21.84
C LEU A 237 10.41 16.75 -22.97
N THR A 238 11.17 17.85 -22.98
CA THR A 238 11.13 18.81 -24.12
C THR A 238 11.70 18.18 -25.39
N LYS A 239 12.80 17.42 -25.33
CA LYS A 239 13.35 16.67 -26.47
C LYS A 239 12.35 15.65 -27.03
N MET A 240 11.60 14.98 -26.16
CA MET A 240 10.72 13.86 -26.55
C MET A 240 9.31 14.28 -26.97
N ILE A 241 8.70 15.21 -26.21
CA ILE A 241 7.27 15.56 -26.28
C ILE A 241 7.08 17.07 -26.62
N GLY A 242 8.13 17.88 -26.63
CA GLY A 242 8.10 19.30 -26.99
C GLY A 242 7.72 20.26 -25.85
N ASN A 243 7.46 19.76 -24.64
CA ASN A 243 7.32 20.56 -23.42
C ASN A 243 7.65 19.72 -22.17
N VAL A 244 7.70 20.41 -21.02
CA VAL A 244 7.70 19.75 -19.71
C VAL A 244 6.34 19.08 -19.49
N LEU A 245 6.35 17.81 -19.10
CA LEU A 245 5.13 17.08 -18.76
C LEU A 245 4.73 17.39 -17.30
N GLU A 246 3.52 17.90 -17.11
CA GLU A 246 2.93 18.15 -15.79
C GLU A 246 2.60 16.84 -15.05
N HIS A 247 2.70 16.89 -13.72
CA HIS A 247 2.22 15.84 -12.81
C HIS A 247 1.10 16.47 -11.96
N ASP A 248 -0.13 16.11 -12.29
CA ASP A 248 -1.33 16.57 -11.59
C ASP A 248 -1.72 15.53 -10.54
N ASP A 249 -1.16 15.70 -9.33
CA ASP A 249 -1.42 14.89 -8.15
C ASP A 249 -2.62 15.39 -7.31
N THR A 250 -3.39 16.36 -7.82
CA THR A 250 -4.47 17.02 -7.05
C THR A 250 -5.70 16.14 -6.82
N ASP A 251 -5.90 15.12 -7.64
CA ASP A 251 -6.96 14.13 -7.48
C ASP A 251 -6.45 12.88 -6.76
N SER A 252 -7.22 12.43 -5.77
CA SER A 252 -6.98 11.19 -5.01
C SER A 252 -8.20 10.28 -4.94
N ASP A 253 -9.34 10.69 -5.51
CA ASP A 253 -10.57 9.90 -5.47
C ASP A 253 -10.54 8.78 -6.50
N ARG A 254 -10.42 7.55 -6.00
CA ARG A 254 -10.39 6.31 -6.78
C ARG A 254 -11.71 5.54 -6.72
N SER A 255 -12.81 6.20 -6.33
CA SER A 255 -14.15 5.62 -6.40
C SER A 255 -14.58 5.41 -7.86
N LYS A 256 -15.54 4.51 -8.08
CA LYS A 256 -15.92 4.05 -9.42
C LYS A 256 -16.54 5.20 -10.23
N GLY A 257 -16.01 5.43 -11.44
CA GLY A 257 -16.44 6.49 -12.34
C GLY A 257 -15.73 7.84 -12.17
N THR A 258 -14.75 7.98 -11.26
CA THR A 258 -13.97 9.22 -11.12
C THR A 258 -12.99 9.43 -12.28
N LYS A 259 -12.29 10.58 -12.28
CA LYS A 259 -11.20 10.89 -13.22
C LYS A 259 -10.08 9.86 -13.12
N LEU A 260 -9.68 9.45 -11.92
CA LEU A 260 -8.64 8.42 -11.73
C LEU A 260 -9.10 7.03 -12.19
N ASP A 261 -10.32 6.59 -11.84
CA ASP A 261 -10.84 5.28 -12.24
C ASP A 261 -11.03 5.18 -13.78
N THR A 262 -11.64 6.20 -14.37
CA THR A 262 -11.83 6.31 -15.82
C THR A 262 -10.51 6.43 -16.56
N GLY A 263 -9.59 7.27 -16.05
CA GLY A 263 -8.24 7.45 -16.60
C GLY A 263 -7.42 6.17 -16.56
N PHE A 264 -7.42 5.46 -15.44
CA PHE A 264 -6.73 4.18 -15.26
C PHE A 264 -7.28 3.09 -16.19
N SER A 265 -8.61 2.99 -16.30
CA SER A 265 -9.28 2.06 -17.21
C SER A 265 -8.90 2.32 -18.68
N ARG A 266 -8.91 3.59 -19.11
CA ARG A 266 -8.49 3.97 -20.48
C ARG A 266 -6.99 3.77 -20.71
N THR A 267 -6.15 4.07 -19.73
CA THR A 267 -4.69 3.85 -19.79
C THR A 267 -4.39 2.36 -19.96
N THR A 268 -5.07 1.50 -19.19
CA THR A 268 -4.97 0.03 -19.29
C THR A 268 -5.29 -0.44 -20.70
N SER A 269 -6.42 -0.02 -21.28
CA SER A 269 -6.84 -0.41 -22.62
C SER A 269 -5.84 0.01 -23.69
N LEU A 270 -5.40 1.27 -23.67
CA LEU A 270 -4.48 1.82 -24.66
C LEU A 270 -3.08 1.20 -24.56
N TRP A 271 -2.59 0.93 -23.35
CA TRP A 271 -1.32 0.24 -23.10
C TRP A 271 -1.35 -1.18 -23.69
N GLU A 272 -2.43 -1.93 -23.46
CA GLU A 272 -2.59 -3.30 -23.95
C GLU A 272 -2.82 -3.37 -25.46
N GLU A 273 -3.50 -2.37 -26.04
CA GLU A 273 -3.59 -2.21 -27.49
C GLU A 273 -2.22 -1.92 -28.11
N THR A 274 -1.44 -1.02 -27.50
CA THR A 274 -0.15 -0.56 -28.02
C THR A 274 0.96 -1.60 -27.89
N PHE A 275 1.10 -2.23 -26.72
CA PHE A 275 2.25 -3.08 -26.40
C PHE A 275 1.92 -4.57 -26.28
N GLY A 276 0.63 -4.96 -26.34
CA GLY A 276 0.18 -6.34 -26.11
C GLY A 276 0.33 -6.85 -24.65
N ARG A 277 1.13 -6.15 -23.84
CA ARG A 277 1.51 -6.45 -22.45
C ARG A 277 0.45 -5.93 -21.48
N ARG A 278 0.20 -6.63 -20.36
CA ARG A 278 -0.77 -6.21 -19.34
C ARG A 278 -0.32 -4.93 -18.62
N TYR A 279 -1.27 -4.05 -18.30
CA TYR A 279 -0.93 -2.84 -17.53
C TYR A 279 -0.86 -3.08 -16.02
N TRP A 280 -1.78 -3.89 -15.49
CA TRP A 280 -1.82 -4.30 -14.09
C TRP A 280 -0.57 -5.11 -13.73
N LYS A 281 0.06 -4.78 -12.59
CA LYS A 281 1.31 -5.43 -12.14
C LYS A 281 1.30 -5.69 -10.64
N ALA A 282 1.63 -6.92 -10.25
CA ALA A 282 1.75 -7.32 -8.85
C ALA A 282 2.74 -6.43 -8.10
N GLY A 283 2.38 -6.03 -6.88
CA GLY A 283 3.18 -5.12 -6.06
C GLY A 283 3.24 -3.66 -6.51
N ALA A 284 2.53 -3.27 -7.60
CA ALA A 284 2.46 -1.90 -8.12
C ALA A 284 1.03 -1.30 -8.12
N MET A 285 0.04 -2.08 -7.69
CA MET A 285 -1.36 -1.62 -7.56
C MET A 285 -1.57 -0.87 -6.23
N ASN A 286 -2.63 -0.05 -6.18
CA ASN A 286 -2.98 0.74 -5.00
C ASN A 286 -3.15 -0.12 -3.73
N ARG A 287 -2.42 0.23 -2.67
CA ARG A 287 -2.52 -0.43 -1.35
C ARG A 287 -3.73 0.05 -0.55
N GLY A 288 -4.52 1.00 -1.07
CA GLY A 288 -5.58 1.70 -0.33
C GLY A 288 -5.00 2.79 0.58
N ASN A 289 -5.81 3.27 1.53
CA ASN A 289 -5.40 4.32 2.46
C ASN A 289 -4.23 3.86 3.35
N THR A 290 -3.38 4.81 3.73
CA THR A 290 -2.33 4.61 4.74
C THR A 290 -2.98 4.30 6.09
N PRO A 291 -2.60 3.21 6.78
CA PRO A 291 -3.10 2.88 8.10
C PRO A 291 -2.82 3.98 9.13
N LYS A 292 -3.66 4.06 10.16
CA LYS A 292 -3.47 5.06 11.22
C LYS A 292 -2.27 4.68 12.10
N PRO A 293 -1.35 5.61 12.41
CA PRO A 293 -0.28 5.33 13.35
C PRO A 293 -0.86 5.10 14.76
N VAL A 294 -0.24 4.22 15.54
CA VAL A 294 -0.65 3.91 16.91
C VAL A 294 -0.20 4.96 17.94
N THR A 295 0.60 5.94 17.51
CA THR A 295 1.05 7.09 18.30
C THR A 295 1.25 8.31 17.41
N THR A 296 0.99 9.50 17.93
CA THR A 296 1.33 10.78 17.30
C THR A 296 2.74 11.24 17.65
N SER A 297 3.30 10.79 18.78
CA SER A 297 4.63 11.16 19.26
C SER A 297 5.65 10.03 19.00
N PRO A 298 6.87 10.35 18.52
CA PRO A 298 7.88 9.35 18.21
C PRO A 298 8.39 8.65 19.48
N SER A 299 8.34 7.32 19.50
CA SER A 299 8.90 6.51 20.58
C SER A 299 10.29 6.01 20.20
N LEU A 300 11.33 6.67 20.71
CA LEU A 300 12.73 6.29 20.47
C LEU A 300 13.19 5.26 21.51
N PHE A 301 13.41 4.02 21.07
CA PHE A 301 14.02 2.97 21.87
C PHE A 301 15.46 2.69 21.43
N LEU A 302 16.38 2.66 22.39
CA LEU A 302 17.77 2.27 22.19
C LEU A 302 18.00 0.94 22.93
N GLY A 303 17.78 -0.17 22.22
CA GLY A 303 17.97 -1.51 22.79
C GLY A 303 19.44 -1.89 22.92
N ASP A 304 19.76 -2.68 23.95
CA ASP A 304 21.09 -3.24 24.14
C ASP A 304 21.42 -4.23 23.01
N LYS A 305 22.63 -4.09 22.44
CA LYS A 305 23.14 -5.02 21.41
C LYS A 305 23.59 -6.35 22.03
N LEU A 306 22.64 -7.16 22.45
CA LEU A 306 22.88 -8.54 22.85
C LEU A 306 22.77 -9.48 21.66
N THR A 307 23.84 -10.20 21.34
CA THR A 307 23.86 -11.23 20.29
C THR A 307 23.11 -12.47 20.76
N PHE A 308 21.96 -12.73 20.15
CA PHE A 308 21.15 -13.93 20.36
C PHE A 308 21.82 -15.16 19.71
N LYS A 309 21.89 -16.29 20.43
CA LYS A 309 22.12 -17.61 19.83
C LYS A 309 20.76 -18.26 19.56
N GLU A 310 20.48 -18.59 18.32
CA GLU A 310 19.14 -18.95 17.81
C GLU A 310 18.79 -20.44 18.00
N ASP A 311 19.43 -21.14 18.96
CA ASP A 311 19.75 -22.57 18.78
C ASP A 311 19.00 -23.56 19.70
N ALA A 312 18.00 -23.13 20.48
CA ALA A 312 17.29 -24.03 21.41
C ALA A 312 16.07 -24.74 20.79
N ILE A 313 15.26 -24.05 19.97
CA ILE A 313 14.00 -24.56 19.41
C ILE A 313 14.01 -24.35 17.89
N LYS A 314 13.82 -25.43 17.14
CA LYS A 314 13.68 -25.38 15.67
C LYS A 314 12.25 -25.01 15.30
N PHE A 315 12.03 -23.75 14.93
CA PHE A 315 10.81 -23.34 14.26
C PHE A 315 10.84 -23.71 12.77
N PRO A 316 9.67 -23.81 12.10
CA PRO A 316 9.60 -24.03 10.65
C PRO A 316 10.44 -23.03 9.85
N GLU A 317 10.97 -23.45 8.70
CA GLU A 317 11.63 -22.51 7.78
C GLU A 317 10.64 -21.42 7.36
N VAL A 318 11.12 -20.17 7.35
CA VAL A 318 10.30 -19.03 6.93
C VAL A 318 9.96 -19.19 5.45
N LYS A 319 8.71 -19.58 5.19
CA LYS A 319 8.14 -19.70 3.84
C LYS A 319 8.33 -18.40 3.07
N LYS A 320 8.41 -18.51 1.75
CA LYS A 320 8.38 -17.33 0.87
C LYS A 320 6.98 -17.10 0.34
N VAL A 321 6.55 -15.85 0.26
CA VAL A 321 5.29 -15.42 -0.33
C VAL A 321 5.54 -14.55 -1.55
N ILE A 322 4.66 -14.66 -2.54
CA ILE A 322 4.51 -13.72 -3.66
C ILE A 322 3.10 -13.16 -3.67
N GLU A 323 2.95 -11.91 -4.12
CA GLU A 323 1.68 -11.42 -4.63
C GLU A 323 1.60 -11.74 -6.13
N VAL A 324 0.42 -12.16 -6.57
CA VAL A 324 0.13 -12.55 -7.95
C VAL A 324 -1.05 -11.74 -8.47
N VAL A 325 -0.90 -11.20 -9.68
CA VAL A 325 -2.00 -10.64 -10.48
C VAL A 325 -2.25 -11.58 -11.64
N LEU A 326 -3.46 -12.14 -11.72
CA LEU A 326 -3.89 -13.08 -12.76
C LEU A 326 -4.97 -12.46 -13.64
N GLU A 327 -4.77 -12.56 -14.95
CA GLU A 327 -5.72 -12.16 -15.98
C GLU A 327 -5.91 -13.27 -17.02
N ILE A 328 -7.17 -13.50 -17.40
CA ILE A 328 -7.51 -14.34 -18.56
C ILE A 328 -7.71 -13.43 -19.77
N VAL A 329 -6.76 -13.47 -20.70
CA VAL A 329 -6.69 -12.53 -21.84
C VAL A 329 -7.59 -12.98 -23.00
N GLY A 330 -7.84 -14.29 -23.15
CA GLY A 330 -8.73 -14.81 -24.19
C GLY A 330 -8.70 -16.32 -24.37
N VAL A 331 -9.58 -16.84 -25.22
CA VAL A 331 -9.70 -18.27 -25.54
C VAL A 331 -9.77 -18.46 -27.06
N LYS A 332 -9.07 -19.47 -27.59
CA LYS A 332 -9.11 -19.91 -28.99
C LYS A 332 -9.80 -21.26 -29.13
N ASN A 333 -10.40 -21.49 -30.30
CA ASN A 333 -11.07 -22.74 -30.69
C ASN A 333 -12.22 -23.17 -29.73
N LEU A 334 -12.86 -22.21 -29.06
CA LEU A 334 -14.04 -22.47 -28.23
C LEU A 334 -15.18 -23.02 -29.11
N PRO A 335 -15.90 -24.09 -28.69
CA PRO A 335 -17.09 -24.56 -29.38
C PRO A 335 -18.16 -23.46 -29.51
N HIS A 336 -18.94 -23.46 -30.58
CA HIS A 336 -19.99 -22.45 -30.81
C HIS A 336 -20.95 -22.36 -29.61
N THR A 337 -20.90 -21.23 -28.90
CA THR A 337 -21.74 -20.96 -27.73
C THR A 337 -23.08 -20.37 -28.14
N HIS A 338 -24.18 -20.97 -27.68
CA HIS A 338 -25.50 -20.36 -27.79
C HIS A 338 -25.64 -19.18 -26.82
N LYS A 339 -26.52 -18.22 -27.13
CA LYS A 339 -26.82 -17.07 -26.26
C LYS A 339 -27.23 -17.56 -24.86
N GLY A 340 -26.54 -17.09 -23.82
CA GLY A 340 -26.84 -17.39 -22.41
C GLY A 340 -25.97 -18.45 -21.74
N ILE A 341 -24.89 -18.92 -22.37
CA ILE A 341 -23.88 -19.78 -21.72
C ILE A 341 -22.68 -18.93 -21.29
N ASN A 342 -22.33 -18.99 -20.01
CA ASN A 342 -21.16 -18.30 -19.47
C ASN A 342 -19.93 -19.21 -19.53
N VAL A 343 -18.79 -18.66 -19.98
CA VAL A 343 -17.50 -19.34 -19.95
C VAL A 343 -16.71 -18.81 -18.76
N LEU A 344 -16.26 -19.71 -17.89
CA LEU A 344 -15.57 -19.42 -16.64
C LEU A 344 -14.24 -20.18 -16.63
N VAL A 345 -13.17 -19.52 -16.24
CA VAL A 345 -11.95 -20.20 -15.81
C VAL A 345 -12.01 -20.35 -14.31
N VAL A 346 -12.00 -21.60 -13.85
CA VAL A 346 -11.73 -21.92 -12.46
C VAL A 346 -10.23 -22.16 -12.33
N PHE A 347 -9.56 -21.46 -11.42
CA PHE A 347 -8.13 -21.66 -11.19
C PHE A 347 -7.85 -22.08 -9.75
N SER A 348 -6.83 -22.91 -9.58
CA SER A 348 -6.40 -23.44 -8.29
C SER A 348 -4.91 -23.72 -8.31
N LYS A 349 -4.31 -23.89 -7.15
CA LYS A 349 -2.93 -24.36 -7.04
C LYS A 349 -2.91 -25.90 -6.99
N THR A 350 -1.97 -26.55 -7.69
CA THR A 350 -1.84 -28.02 -7.69
C THR A 350 -1.31 -28.55 -6.37
N GLN A 351 -0.36 -27.82 -5.78
CA GLN A 351 0.10 -27.98 -4.41
C GLN A 351 -0.65 -26.95 -3.55
N PRO A 352 -1.52 -27.35 -2.61
CA PRO A 352 -2.18 -26.41 -1.72
C PRO A 352 -1.14 -25.74 -0.80
N ASP A 353 -1.31 -24.45 -0.56
CA ASP A 353 -0.63 -23.72 0.51
C ASP A 353 -1.64 -22.90 1.32
N SER A 354 -1.26 -22.53 2.54
CA SER A 354 -2.07 -21.78 3.51
C SER A 354 -2.40 -20.35 3.07
N LEU A 355 -1.56 -19.78 2.18
CA LEU A 355 -1.67 -18.40 1.72
C LEU A 355 -2.69 -18.25 0.58
N PHE A 356 -2.92 -19.32 -0.20
CA PHE A 356 -3.83 -19.34 -1.34
C PHE A 356 -5.30 -19.56 -0.92
N SER A 357 -5.97 -18.47 -0.54
CA SER A 357 -7.35 -18.48 -0.06
C SER A 357 -8.35 -19.09 -1.05
N PRO A 358 -9.39 -19.82 -0.59
CA PRO A 358 -10.33 -20.53 -1.47
C PRO A 358 -11.33 -19.64 -2.22
N ASP A 359 -11.55 -18.42 -1.77
CA ASP A 359 -12.75 -17.63 -2.13
C ASP A 359 -12.72 -16.97 -3.52
N GLN A 360 -11.55 -16.90 -4.18
CA GLN A 360 -11.39 -16.18 -5.45
C GLN A 360 -11.08 -17.07 -6.67
N ARG A 361 -11.42 -18.36 -6.63
CA ARG A 361 -11.03 -19.35 -7.65
C ARG A 361 -11.73 -19.23 -9.02
N LYS A 362 -12.47 -18.16 -9.33
CA LYS A 362 -13.27 -18.06 -10.57
C LYS A 362 -13.09 -16.71 -11.27
N LEU A 363 -12.75 -16.75 -12.55
CA LEU A 363 -12.72 -15.60 -13.46
C LEU A 363 -13.64 -15.84 -14.65
N THR A 364 -14.39 -14.82 -15.06
CA THR A 364 -15.27 -14.89 -16.24
C THR A 364 -14.46 -14.61 -17.49
N VAL A 365 -14.54 -15.49 -18.49
CA VAL A 365 -14.00 -15.22 -19.81
C VAL A 365 -14.97 -14.30 -20.53
N LEU A 366 -14.62 -13.02 -20.62
CA LEU A 366 -15.37 -12.08 -21.43
C LEU A 366 -15.21 -12.45 -22.90
N SER A 367 -16.32 -12.80 -23.56
CA SER A 367 -16.36 -12.89 -25.01
C SER A 367 -16.40 -11.48 -25.60
N GLU A 368 -15.86 -11.30 -26.81
CA GLU A 368 -15.85 -10.01 -27.54
C GLU A 368 -17.27 -9.41 -27.71
N SER A 369 -18.32 -10.24 -27.61
CA SER A 369 -19.73 -9.85 -27.67
C SER A 369 -20.33 -9.32 -26.36
N CYS A 370 -19.60 -9.37 -25.23
CA CYS A 370 -20.08 -8.94 -23.92
C CYS A 370 -19.21 -7.81 -23.39
N GLY A 371 -19.71 -6.57 -23.45
CA GLY A 371 -19.08 -5.36 -22.88
C GLY A 371 -19.10 -5.32 -21.34
N GLY A 372 -18.68 -6.40 -20.70
CA GLY A 372 -18.52 -6.50 -19.25
C GLY A 372 -17.20 -5.92 -18.77
N GLU A 373 -17.14 -5.55 -17.50
CA GLU A 373 -15.92 -5.03 -16.87
C GLU A 373 -14.84 -6.11 -16.78
N LYS A 374 -13.63 -5.74 -17.21
CA LYS A 374 -12.46 -6.61 -17.25
C LYS A 374 -12.14 -7.17 -15.85
N GLN A 375 -12.11 -8.49 -15.73
CA GLN A 375 -11.84 -9.17 -14.46
C GLN A 375 -10.36 -9.54 -14.31
N VAL A 376 -9.79 -9.18 -13.16
CA VAL A 376 -8.43 -9.50 -12.73
C VAL A 376 -8.51 -10.06 -11.32
N SER A 377 -7.80 -11.14 -11.01
CA SER A 377 -7.69 -11.67 -9.65
C SER A 377 -6.34 -11.27 -9.04
N MET A 378 -6.35 -10.92 -7.75
CA MET A 378 -5.17 -10.59 -6.97
C MET A 378 -5.12 -11.47 -5.72
N PHE A 379 -4.06 -12.27 -5.58
CA PHE A 379 -3.92 -13.21 -4.47
C PHE A 379 -2.47 -13.34 -4.00
N LYS A 380 -2.28 -14.01 -2.87
CA LYS A 380 -0.96 -14.43 -2.35
C LYS A 380 -0.84 -15.95 -2.42
N CYS A 381 0.38 -16.45 -2.60
CA CYS A 381 0.70 -17.87 -2.50
C CYS A 381 2.22 -18.07 -2.29
N GLU A 382 2.64 -19.32 -2.07
CA GLU A 382 4.06 -19.68 -2.11
C GLU A 382 4.59 -19.71 -3.57
N PRO A 383 5.87 -19.41 -3.86
CA PRO A 383 6.45 -19.39 -5.21
C PRO A 383 6.78 -20.78 -5.80
N ARG A 384 6.10 -21.83 -5.32
CA ARG A 384 6.34 -23.25 -5.68
C ARG A 384 5.07 -23.89 -6.24
N GLY A 385 5.21 -24.99 -6.97
CA GLY A 385 4.08 -25.71 -7.57
C GLY A 385 3.46 -24.97 -8.77
N ASP A 386 2.32 -25.47 -9.25
CA ASP A 386 1.70 -24.99 -10.48
C ASP A 386 0.34 -24.34 -10.22
N LEU A 387 0.02 -23.33 -11.02
CA LEU A 387 -1.35 -22.84 -11.18
C LEU A 387 -2.05 -23.71 -12.23
N SER A 388 -3.10 -24.41 -11.82
CA SER A 388 -4.00 -25.18 -12.68
C SER A 388 -5.20 -24.32 -13.07
N PHE A 389 -5.55 -24.33 -14.36
CA PHE A 389 -6.67 -23.63 -14.95
C PHE A 389 -7.63 -24.65 -15.55
N GLN A 390 -8.92 -24.57 -15.21
CA GLN A 390 -9.99 -25.39 -15.73
C GLN A 390 -10.99 -24.50 -16.47
N LEU A 391 -11.13 -24.70 -17.78
CA LEU A 391 -12.10 -23.96 -18.57
C LEU A 391 -13.46 -24.67 -18.50
N ILE A 392 -14.47 -23.95 -18.01
CA ILE A 392 -15.79 -24.50 -17.71
C ILE A 392 -16.87 -23.68 -18.42
N MET A 393 -17.79 -24.37 -19.09
CA MET A 393 -19.04 -23.78 -19.57
C MET A 393 -20.14 -23.98 -18.52
N SER A 394 -20.82 -22.90 -18.15
CA SER A 394 -21.93 -22.92 -17.20
C SER A 394 -23.22 -22.42 -17.85
N SER A 395 -24.28 -23.21 -17.72
CA SER A 395 -25.66 -22.89 -18.07
C SER A 395 -26.53 -23.05 -16.82
N LYS A 396 -27.75 -22.51 -16.82
CA LYS A 396 -28.68 -22.49 -15.67
C LYS A 396 -28.98 -23.87 -15.06
N SER A 397 -28.68 -24.97 -15.75
CA SER A 397 -28.94 -26.35 -15.30
C SER A 397 -27.75 -27.31 -15.41
N LYS A 398 -26.62 -26.92 -16.03
CA LYS A 398 -25.46 -27.81 -16.26
C LYS A 398 -24.14 -27.07 -16.31
N THR A 399 -23.11 -27.70 -15.74
CA THR A 399 -21.71 -27.27 -15.76
C THR A 399 -20.89 -28.31 -16.53
N LEU A 400 -20.11 -27.89 -17.52
CA LEU A 400 -19.29 -28.77 -18.36
C LEU A 400 -17.82 -28.32 -18.33
N LEU A 401 -16.91 -29.21 -17.96
CA LEU A 401 -15.46 -29.02 -18.10
C LEU A 401 -15.07 -29.20 -19.57
N LEU A 402 -14.48 -28.18 -20.19
CA LEU A 402 -13.94 -28.25 -21.55
C LEU A 402 -12.53 -28.82 -21.60
N GLY A 403 -11.71 -28.50 -20.59
CA GLY A 403 -10.35 -28.99 -20.46
C GLY A 403 -9.56 -28.22 -19.40
N SER A 404 -8.34 -28.67 -19.15
CA SER A 404 -7.43 -28.07 -18.16
C SER A 404 -6.02 -27.86 -18.69
N ALA A 405 -5.32 -26.88 -18.13
CA ALA A 405 -3.90 -26.65 -18.34
C ALA A 405 -3.24 -26.22 -17.03
N SER A 406 -1.92 -26.29 -16.96
CA SER A 406 -1.15 -25.77 -15.83
C SER A 406 -0.01 -24.85 -16.28
N LEU A 407 0.46 -24.00 -15.37
CA LEU A 407 1.65 -23.19 -15.50
C LEU A 407 2.47 -23.28 -14.22
N SER A 408 3.75 -23.61 -14.32
CA SER A 408 4.62 -23.74 -13.14
C SER A 408 5.14 -22.39 -12.68
N LEU A 409 5.08 -22.12 -11.37
CA LEU A 409 5.59 -20.88 -10.79
C LEU A 409 7.12 -20.85 -10.71
N SER A 410 7.76 -22.03 -10.60
CA SER A 410 9.22 -22.16 -10.50
C SER A 410 9.95 -21.76 -11.79
N GLU A 411 9.31 -21.92 -12.97
CA GLU A 411 9.83 -21.53 -14.30
C GLU A 411 10.27 -20.04 -14.34
N PHE A 412 9.60 -19.18 -13.57
CA PHE A 412 9.82 -17.72 -13.59
C PHE A 412 10.54 -17.18 -12.34
N LEU A 413 10.43 -17.89 -11.22
CA LEU A 413 10.85 -17.43 -9.89
C LEU A 413 12.10 -18.14 -9.36
N SER A 414 12.68 -19.09 -10.10
CA SER A 414 13.87 -19.85 -9.69
C SER A 414 14.71 -20.29 -10.91
N PRO A 415 15.65 -19.45 -11.41
CA PRO A 415 16.02 -18.13 -10.92
C PRO A 415 15.00 -17.03 -11.27
N LEU A 416 14.95 -15.98 -10.46
CA LEU A 416 14.09 -14.81 -10.68
C LEU A 416 14.60 -14.00 -11.88
N THR A 417 14.00 -14.22 -13.06
CA THR A 417 14.44 -13.57 -14.32
C THR A 417 13.43 -12.60 -14.89
N ARG A 418 12.13 -12.80 -14.62
CA ARG A 418 11.02 -11.96 -15.08
C ARG A 418 9.90 -11.97 -14.06
N LEU A 419 9.23 -10.83 -13.89
CA LEU A 419 8.09 -10.65 -12.99
C LEU A 419 6.74 -10.64 -13.73
N SER A 420 6.73 -11.03 -15.01
CA SER A 420 5.51 -11.20 -15.80
C SER A 420 5.65 -12.27 -16.88
N VAL A 421 4.52 -12.90 -17.22
CA VAL A 421 4.38 -13.88 -18.29
C VAL A 421 3.01 -13.71 -18.95
N ASP A 422 2.97 -13.84 -20.28
CA ASP A 422 1.76 -13.92 -21.09
C ASP A 422 1.95 -15.07 -22.07
N LYS A 423 1.13 -16.12 -21.97
CA LYS A 423 1.34 -17.41 -22.66
C LYS A 423 0.01 -18.00 -23.09
N TRP A 424 -0.03 -18.55 -24.30
CA TRP A 424 -1.10 -19.46 -24.73
C TRP A 424 -0.83 -20.84 -24.15
N LEU A 425 -1.77 -21.37 -23.38
CA LEU A 425 -1.77 -22.72 -22.82
C LEU A 425 -2.77 -23.57 -23.61
N GLU A 426 -2.34 -24.70 -24.15
CA GLU A 426 -3.27 -25.67 -24.75
C GLU A 426 -3.95 -26.48 -23.66
N LEU A 427 -5.28 -26.62 -23.74
CA LEU A 427 -6.06 -27.38 -22.76
C LEU A 427 -6.06 -28.86 -23.11
N THR A 428 -5.73 -29.69 -22.13
CA THR A 428 -5.98 -31.13 -22.17
C THR A 428 -7.49 -31.35 -22.05
N THR A 429 -8.14 -31.82 -23.12
CA THR A 429 -9.60 -32.05 -23.16
C THR A 429 -9.94 -33.53 -22.95
N PRO A 430 -11.07 -33.88 -22.29
CA PRO A 430 -11.50 -35.27 -22.15
C PRO A 430 -12.00 -35.91 -23.45
N VAL A 431 -12.33 -35.11 -24.47
CA VAL A 431 -12.91 -35.57 -25.74
C VAL A 431 -12.21 -34.87 -26.91
N GLN A 432 -11.40 -35.63 -27.67
CA GLN A 432 -10.74 -35.14 -28.87
C GLN A 432 -11.67 -35.21 -30.09
N ARG A 433 -12.36 -34.11 -30.40
CA ARG A 433 -12.94 -33.85 -31.73
C ARG A 433 -12.76 -32.36 -32.08
N GLY A 434 -11.78 -32.05 -32.92
CA GLY A 434 -11.49 -30.69 -33.40
C GLY A 434 -10.08 -30.20 -33.07
N LYS A 435 -9.82 -28.91 -33.31
CA LYS A 435 -8.56 -28.26 -32.90
C LYS A 435 -8.52 -28.12 -31.36
N PRO A 436 -7.34 -28.21 -30.71
CA PRO A 436 -7.23 -28.04 -29.27
C PRO A 436 -7.70 -26.65 -28.84
N ILE A 437 -8.42 -26.58 -27.72
CA ILE A 437 -8.82 -25.31 -27.12
C ILE A 437 -7.57 -24.70 -26.46
N SER A 438 -7.34 -23.40 -26.65
CA SER A 438 -6.19 -22.72 -26.04
C SER A 438 -6.65 -21.54 -25.19
N LEU A 439 -6.07 -21.39 -24.01
CA LEU A 439 -6.33 -20.32 -23.05
C LEU A 439 -5.12 -19.38 -22.98
N ARG A 440 -5.30 -18.08 -23.24
CA ARG A 440 -4.25 -17.08 -23.02
C ARG A 440 -4.32 -16.59 -21.58
N VAL A 441 -3.29 -16.93 -20.81
CA VAL A 441 -3.15 -16.52 -19.41
C VAL A 441 -2.03 -15.50 -19.32
N ALA A 442 -2.30 -14.39 -18.64
CA ALA A 442 -1.27 -13.44 -18.25
C ALA A 442 -1.18 -13.34 -16.73
N LEU A 443 0.05 -13.32 -16.23
CA LEU A 443 0.38 -13.26 -14.83
C LEU A 443 1.48 -12.22 -14.60
N SER A 444 1.46 -11.58 -13.44
CA SER A 444 2.63 -10.89 -12.89
C SER A 444 2.79 -11.19 -11.41
N PHE A 445 4.04 -11.08 -10.95
CA PHE A 445 4.49 -11.54 -9.64
C PHE A 445 5.28 -10.43 -8.94
N THR A 446 5.27 -10.42 -7.60
CA THR A 446 6.33 -9.75 -6.84
C THR A 446 7.56 -10.65 -6.74
N PRO A 447 8.77 -10.09 -6.59
CA PRO A 447 9.90 -10.80 -6.01
C PRO A 447 9.49 -11.54 -4.71
N PRO A 448 9.90 -12.80 -4.49
CA PRO A 448 9.54 -13.56 -3.29
C PRO A 448 10.08 -12.93 -2.00
N THR A 449 9.19 -12.57 -1.08
CA THR A 449 9.53 -12.03 0.25
C THR A 449 9.31 -13.09 1.34
N PRO A 450 9.89 -12.92 2.55
CA PRO A 450 9.50 -13.73 3.71
C PRO A 450 7.99 -13.65 3.97
N SER A 451 7.37 -14.79 4.30
CA SER A 451 6.00 -14.90 4.79
C SER A 451 5.98 -14.75 6.31
N PRO A 452 4.89 -14.22 6.91
CA PRO A 452 4.64 -14.39 8.33
C PRO A 452 4.63 -15.87 8.73
N THR A 453 5.06 -16.16 9.96
CA THR A 453 4.96 -17.47 10.60
C THR A 453 3.70 -17.50 11.46
N VAL A 454 2.75 -18.39 11.16
CA VAL A 454 1.53 -18.59 11.96
C VAL A 454 1.66 -19.84 12.82
N LEU A 455 1.31 -19.71 14.10
CA LEU A 455 1.28 -20.79 15.09
C LEU A 455 -0.09 -20.81 15.79
N HIS A 456 -0.58 -22.00 16.16
CA HIS A 456 -1.88 -22.19 16.83
C HIS A 456 -1.69 -22.79 18.24
N LEU A 457 -2.28 -22.16 19.26
CA LEU A 457 -2.23 -22.58 20.67
C LEU A 457 -3.46 -23.45 21.01
N LEU A 458 -3.41 -24.73 20.64
CA LEU A 458 -4.48 -25.69 20.87
C LEU A 458 -4.57 -26.09 22.36
N GLN A 459 -5.79 -26.37 22.84
CA GLN A 459 -5.99 -26.82 24.21
C GLN A 459 -5.59 -28.29 24.34
N ALA A 460 -4.64 -28.59 25.24
CA ALA A 460 -4.34 -29.96 25.60
C ALA A 460 -5.60 -30.63 26.21
N ARG A 461 -5.80 -31.93 25.97
CA ARG A 461 -6.93 -32.66 26.55
C ARG A 461 -6.90 -32.50 28.08
N PRO A 462 -8.00 -32.09 28.73
CA PRO A 462 -7.98 -31.87 30.18
C PRO A 462 -7.69 -33.19 30.91
N SER A 463 -6.57 -33.23 31.63
CA SER A 463 -6.35 -34.25 32.64
C SER A 463 -7.19 -33.90 33.88
N LEU A 464 -7.75 -34.90 34.53
CA LEU A 464 -8.81 -34.74 35.54
C LEU A 464 -8.37 -34.09 36.87
N ASN A 465 -7.11 -33.66 37.02
CA ASN A 465 -6.49 -33.50 38.34
C ASN A 465 -5.39 -32.42 38.47
N ASP A 466 -5.25 -31.47 37.54
CA ASP A 466 -4.18 -30.45 37.65
C ASP A 466 -4.68 -29.00 37.60
N SER A 467 -4.03 -28.17 38.40
CA SER A 467 -4.20 -26.72 38.52
C SER A 467 -3.43 -25.92 37.45
N SER A 468 -2.80 -26.63 36.52
CA SER A 468 -1.90 -26.08 35.51
C SER A 468 -2.60 -25.81 34.16
N PHE A 469 -2.17 -24.77 33.48
CA PHE A 469 -2.68 -24.43 32.15
C PHE A 469 -1.72 -24.96 31.09
N THR A 470 -2.16 -25.94 30.29
CA THR A 470 -1.33 -26.58 29.26
C THR A 470 -1.90 -26.36 27.85
N ARG A 471 -1.05 -25.95 26.91
CA ARG A 471 -1.37 -25.71 25.49
C ARG A 471 -0.37 -26.42 24.59
N VAL A 472 -0.84 -27.05 23.53
CA VAL A 472 0.02 -27.59 22.47
C VAL A 472 0.13 -26.53 21.38
N VAL A 473 1.36 -26.19 20.98
CA VAL A 473 1.61 -25.24 19.89
C VAL A 473 1.87 -26.03 18.62
N VAL A 474 1.03 -25.84 17.61
CA VAL A 474 1.18 -26.43 16.28
C VAL A 474 1.44 -25.36 15.22
N ASP A 475 2.06 -25.74 14.11
CA ASP A 475 2.19 -24.89 12.93
C ASP A 475 0.96 -24.98 11.99
N GLU A 476 1.04 -24.30 10.84
CA GLU A 476 0.02 -24.33 9.79
C GLU A 476 -0.27 -25.73 9.20
N THR A 477 0.60 -26.72 9.45
CA THR A 477 0.45 -28.10 8.99
C THR A 477 -0.11 -29.04 10.06
N GLU A 478 -0.53 -28.48 11.21
CA GLU A 478 -0.93 -29.20 12.42
C GLU A 478 0.22 -30.01 13.07
N THR A 479 1.49 -29.73 12.70
CA THR A 479 2.66 -30.37 13.30
C THR A 479 2.99 -29.72 14.65
N GLU A 480 3.17 -30.52 15.69
CA GLU A 480 3.54 -30.02 17.03
C GLU A 480 4.96 -29.45 17.03
N VAL A 481 5.08 -28.20 17.49
CA VAL A 481 6.35 -27.47 17.60
C VAL A 481 6.85 -27.50 19.05
N ILE A 482 5.97 -27.24 20.01
CA ILE A 482 6.28 -27.23 21.44
C ILE A 482 5.00 -27.33 22.28
N SER A 483 5.05 -28.07 23.39
CA SER A 483 3.98 -28.08 24.40
C SER A 483 4.32 -27.08 25.52
N LEU A 484 3.45 -26.10 25.76
CA LEU A 484 3.59 -25.06 26.78
C LEU A 484 2.78 -25.39 28.03
N HIS A 485 3.38 -25.27 29.20
CA HIS A 485 2.77 -25.54 30.50
C HIS A 485 3.04 -24.36 31.44
N MET A 486 2.00 -23.87 32.11
CA MET A 486 2.11 -22.78 33.08
C MET A 486 1.67 -23.23 34.48
N ASN A 487 2.55 -22.99 35.45
CA ASN A 487 2.24 -23.00 36.87
C ASN A 487 2.11 -21.56 37.41
N ALA A 488 1.89 -21.39 38.71
CA ALA A 488 1.60 -20.08 39.31
C ALA A 488 2.68 -19.00 39.13
N ARG A 489 3.93 -19.34 38.79
CA ARG A 489 5.04 -18.38 38.59
C ARG A 489 6.00 -18.69 37.43
N GLN A 490 5.76 -19.74 36.64
CA GLN A 490 6.70 -20.17 35.61
C GLN A 490 5.97 -20.78 34.41
N VAL A 491 6.45 -20.46 33.21
CA VAL A 491 6.10 -21.12 31.95
C VAL A 491 7.25 -22.03 31.55
N THR A 492 6.96 -23.31 31.37
CA THR A 492 7.87 -24.30 30.81
C THR A 492 7.41 -24.74 29.43
N GLY A 493 8.35 -25.06 28.55
CA GLY A 493 8.11 -25.60 27.22
C GLY A 493 8.77 -26.97 27.08
N VAL A 494 8.01 -27.97 26.62
CA VAL A 494 8.49 -29.33 26.38
C VAL A 494 8.57 -29.56 24.87
N LYS A 495 9.76 -29.91 24.38
CA LYS A 495 10.00 -30.26 22.97
C LYS A 495 9.49 -31.67 22.66
N GLU A 496 9.32 -31.99 21.38
CA GLU A 496 9.07 -33.37 20.91
C GLU A 496 10.12 -34.37 21.42
N SER A 497 11.38 -33.94 21.60
CA SER A 497 12.45 -34.76 22.18
C SER A 497 12.30 -35.09 23.67
N GLY A 498 11.27 -34.57 24.35
CA GLY A 498 11.08 -34.68 25.80
C GLY A 498 11.94 -33.72 26.63
N GLU A 499 12.71 -32.84 25.99
CA GLU A 499 13.54 -31.83 26.66
C GLU A 499 12.66 -30.68 27.16
N THR A 500 12.74 -30.38 28.46
CA THR A 500 12.02 -29.28 29.11
C THR A 500 12.89 -28.03 29.22
N LEU A 501 12.37 -26.88 28.78
CA LEU A 501 12.99 -25.56 28.90
C LEU A 501 12.13 -24.66 29.79
N VAL A 502 12.76 -23.82 30.62
CA VAL A 502 12.07 -22.69 31.26
C VAL A 502 12.02 -21.54 30.24
N LEU A 503 10.81 -21.04 29.97
CA LEU A 503 10.57 -20.02 28.95
C LEU A 503 10.17 -18.66 29.53
N ALA A 504 9.52 -18.65 30.70
CA ALA A 504 9.24 -17.42 31.44
C ALA A 504 9.14 -17.66 32.95
N GLU A 505 9.49 -16.65 33.75
CA GLU A 505 9.35 -16.63 35.21
C GLU A 505 8.70 -15.32 35.67
N HIS A 506 7.86 -15.39 36.70
CA HIS A 506 7.12 -14.25 37.26
C HIS A 506 7.63 -13.89 38.65
N ASP A 507 8.20 -12.69 38.79
CA ASP A 507 8.76 -12.20 40.06
C ASP A 507 7.70 -11.66 41.05
N GLY A 508 6.48 -11.39 40.57
CA GLY A 508 5.40 -10.77 41.33
C GLY A 508 4.81 -9.55 40.63
N CYS A 509 5.58 -8.89 39.77
CA CYS A 509 5.18 -7.70 39.00
C CYS A 509 5.47 -7.83 37.49
N VAL A 510 6.48 -8.62 37.11
CA VAL A 510 7.01 -8.72 35.74
C VAL A 510 7.20 -10.19 35.36
N TRP A 511 6.93 -10.50 34.09
CA TRP A 511 7.31 -11.78 33.49
C TRP A 511 8.66 -11.64 32.78
N SER A 512 9.71 -12.25 33.33
CA SER A 512 11.01 -12.38 32.69
C SER A 512 10.98 -13.54 31.69
N LEU A 513 11.20 -13.29 30.40
CA LEU A 513 11.16 -14.29 29.33
C LEU A 513 12.57 -14.66 28.86
N LEU A 514 12.76 -15.94 28.51
CA LEU A 514 13.92 -16.48 27.78
C LEU A 514 15.28 -16.08 28.41
N ASP A 515 15.54 -16.52 29.63
CA ASP A 515 16.69 -16.12 30.46
C ASP A 515 16.75 -14.61 30.76
N SER A 516 15.60 -14.01 31.11
CA SER A 516 15.43 -12.57 31.41
C SER A 516 15.92 -11.62 30.31
N LYS A 517 15.98 -12.07 29.05
CA LYS A 517 16.34 -11.22 27.89
C LYS A 517 15.22 -10.27 27.49
N TRP A 518 14.00 -10.56 27.93
CA TRP A 518 12.82 -9.73 27.73
C TRP A 518 12.00 -9.69 29.01
N SER A 519 11.33 -8.58 29.23
CA SER A 519 10.40 -8.35 30.32
C SER A 519 9.03 -8.02 29.73
N LEU A 520 8.03 -8.83 30.08
CA LEU A 520 6.62 -8.61 29.74
C LEU A 520 5.91 -7.99 30.95
N ILE A 521 5.39 -6.78 30.76
CA ILE A 521 4.65 -6.01 31.78
C ILE A 521 3.23 -5.70 31.26
N LYS A 522 2.25 -5.79 32.15
CA LYS A 522 0.89 -5.29 31.92
C LYS A 522 0.83 -3.80 32.22
N GLN A 523 0.28 -3.01 31.30
CA GLN A 523 0.12 -1.57 31.47
C GLN A 523 -1.23 -1.21 32.11
N THR A 524 -1.22 -0.20 32.99
CA THR A 524 -2.43 0.28 33.68
C THR A 524 -3.20 1.31 32.84
N SER A 525 -4.19 0.81 32.09
CA SER A 525 -5.38 1.51 31.58
C SER A 525 -5.21 2.87 30.90
N CYS A 526 -5.09 2.84 29.57
CA CYS A 526 -5.72 3.83 28.69
C CYS A 526 -6.56 3.06 27.65
N PRO A 527 -7.81 3.45 27.34
CA PRO A 527 -8.68 2.68 26.42
C PRO A 527 -8.08 2.42 25.03
N ASP A 528 -7.30 3.39 24.51
CA ASP A 528 -6.60 3.31 23.22
C ASP A 528 -5.10 3.01 23.38
N GLY A 529 -4.62 2.79 24.60
CA GLY A 529 -3.23 2.54 24.92
C GLY A 529 -2.77 1.09 24.66
N PRO A 530 -1.48 0.81 24.83
CA PRO A 530 -0.99 -0.56 24.87
C PRO A 530 -1.48 -1.25 26.14
N VAL A 531 -1.87 -2.52 26.02
CA VAL A 531 -2.31 -3.36 27.16
C VAL A 531 -1.12 -4.06 27.81
N PHE A 532 -0.14 -4.45 26.99
CA PHE A 532 1.08 -5.11 27.42
C PHE A 532 2.29 -4.53 26.68
N GLU A 533 3.44 -4.53 27.34
CA GLU A 533 4.72 -4.14 26.75
C GLU A 533 5.76 -5.23 26.99
N ILE A 534 6.49 -5.56 25.93
CA ILE A 534 7.62 -6.47 25.91
C ILE A 534 8.87 -5.60 25.65
N PHE A 535 9.77 -5.51 26.61
CA PHE A 535 11.00 -4.70 26.48
C PHE A 535 12.25 -5.51 26.84
N GLY A 536 13.40 -5.10 26.32
CA GLY A 536 14.67 -5.80 26.46
C GLY A 536 15.58 -5.42 25.29
N VAL A 537 15.94 -6.39 24.46
CA VAL A 537 16.71 -6.15 23.22
C VAL A 537 15.96 -5.26 22.21
N ARG A 538 14.62 -5.32 22.19
CA ARG A 538 13.73 -4.42 21.43
C ARG A 538 12.60 -3.96 22.33
N MET A 539 11.75 -3.05 21.84
CA MET A 539 10.52 -2.65 22.52
C MET A 539 9.32 -2.93 21.61
N VAL A 540 8.40 -3.73 22.11
CA VAL A 540 7.15 -4.12 21.44
C VAL A 540 6.00 -3.78 22.36
N LYS A 541 4.98 -3.07 21.86
CA LYS A 541 3.75 -2.79 22.59
C LYS A 541 2.58 -3.52 21.93
N VAL A 542 1.71 -4.10 22.73
CA VAL A 542 0.56 -4.89 22.29
C VAL A 542 -0.71 -4.06 22.46
N TYR A 543 -1.39 -3.78 21.36
CA TYR A 543 -2.62 -2.97 21.31
C TYR A 543 -3.84 -3.85 21.02
N CYS A 544 -5.00 -3.52 21.61
CA CYS A 544 -6.28 -4.13 21.23
C CYS A 544 -6.67 -3.78 19.78
N GLY A 545 -7.29 -4.73 19.08
CA GLY A 545 -7.70 -4.59 17.68
C GLY A 545 -6.59 -4.81 16.67
N ARG A 546 -7.01 -4.88 15.41
CA ARG A 546 -6.13 -4.83 14.24
C ARG A 546 -5.69 -3.38 14.02
N LYS A 547 -4.39 -3.14 14.01
CA LYS A 547 -3.76 -1.83 13.83
C LYS A 547 -2.75 -1.88 12.67
N LEU A 548 -2.39 -0.73 12.12
CA LEU A 548 -1.39 -0.62 11.05
C LEU A 548 -1.75 -1.51 9.85
N GLU A 549 -0.84 -2.33 9.34
CA GLU A 549 -1.06 -3.17 8.15
C GLU A 549 -2.16 -4.23 8.28
N TYR A 550 -2.60 -4.54 9.51
CA TYR A 550 -3.74 -5.42 9.76
C TYR A 550 -5.11 -4.72 9.68
N GLU A 551 -5.16 -3.39 9.58
CA GLU A 551 -6.41 -2.63 9.46
C GLU A 551 -7.22 -3.08 8.22
N THR A 552 -8.46 -3.50 8.48
CA THR A 552 -9.36 -4.03 7.44
C THR A 552 -9.94 -2.89 6.61
N LYS A 553 -9.94 -3.06 5.28
CA LYS A 553 -10.15 -1.92 4.37
C LYS A 553 -11.62 -1.60 4.09
N HIS A 554 -12.52 -2.59 4.03
CA HIS A 554 -13.98 -2.38 4.01
C HIS A 554 -14.75 -3.61 4.55
N CYS A 555 -15.99 -3.37 4.99
CA CYS A 555 -16.79 -4.31 5.79
C CYS A 555 -17.37 -5.50 5.00
N THR A 556 -17.02 -6.72 5.41
CA THR A 556 -17.84 -7.93 5.19
C THR A 556 -17.80 -8.81 6.45
N LYS A 557 -18.91 -8.89 7.19
CA LYS A 557 -19.12 -9.71 8.42
C LYS A 557 -17.86 -9.87 9.28
N LEU A 558 -17.21 -8.75 9.61
CA LEU A 558 -15.96 -8.78 10.34
C LEU A 558 -16.19 -9.22 11.79
N ARG A 559 -15.37 -10.18 12.23
CA ARG A 559 -15.19 -10.51 13.64
C ARG A 559 -14.77 -9.26 14.42
N SER A 560 -15.18 -9.21 15.69
CA SER A 560 -14.94 -8.08 16.58
C SER A 560 -13.47 -7.69 16.59
N GLU A 561 -13.15 -6.39 16.63
CA GLU A 561 -11.77 -5.95 16.90
C GLU A 561 -11.28 -6.42 18.29
N GLN A 562 -12.20 -6.71 19.21
CA GLN A 562 -11.86 -7.32 20.51
C GLN A 562 -11.35 -8.75 20.40
N ASP A 563 -11.56 -9.45 19.27
CA ASP A 563 -10.99 -10.78 19.00
C ASP A 563 -9.47 -10.71 18.70
N PHE A 564 -8.89 -9.52 18.53
CA PHE A 564 -7.53 -9.35 18.02
C PHE A 564 -6.66 -8.46 18.91
N MET A 565 -5.35 -8.75 18.92
CA MET A 565 -4.33 -7.85 19.45
C MET A 565 -3.16 -7.72 18.48
N THR A 566 -2.73 -6.49 18.18
CA THR A 566 -1.58 -6.22 17.30
C THR A 566 -0.32 -5.97 18.11
N ALA A 567 0.75 -6.72 17.83
CA ALA A 567 2.08 -6.48 18.38
C ALA A 567 2.84 -5.48 17.50
N VAL A 568 3.27 -4.37 18.09
CA VAL A 568 3.90 -3.24 17.38
C VAL A 568 5.30 -2.97 17.94
N GLU A 569 6.33 -3.16 17.11
CA GLU A 569 7.72 -2.80 17.42
C GLU A 569 7.93 -1.29 17.28
N PHE A 570 8.66 -0.70 18.23
CA PHE A 570 9.18 0.65 18.14
C PHE A 570 10.70 0.65 18.17
N SER A 571 11.29 1.44 17.27
CA SER A 571 12.75 1.55 17.11
C SER A 571 13.10 2.88 16.47
N LYS A 572 14.40 3.21 16.40
CA LYS A 572 14.87 4.38 15.62
C LYS A 572 14.45 4.32 14.14
N GLN A 573 14.24 3.12 13.59
CA GLN A 573 13.76 2.89 12.23
C GLN A 573 12.23 3.02 12.11
N HIS A 574 11.49 2.74 13.18
CA HIS A 574 10.03 2.75 13.22
C HIS A 574 9.50 3.49 14.47
N PRO A 575 9.74 4.82 14.59
CA PRO A 575 9.38 5.57 15.80
C PRO A 575 7.86 5.75 16.00
N TYR A 576 7.06 5.54 14.96
CA TYR A 576 5.59 5.55 15.00
C TYR A 576 4.97 4.14 15.05
N GLY A 577 5.81 3.11 15.22
CA GLY A 577 5.42 1.71 15.27
C GLY A 577 5.48 0.99 13.92
N LYS A 578 5.93 -0.26 13.94
CA LYS A 578 5.81 -1.26 12.87
C LYS A 578 5.04 -2.46 13.42
N ALA A 579 4.00 -2.91 12.74
CA ALA A 579 3.34 -4.16 13.11
C ALA A 579 4.32 -5.33 12.85
N VAL A 580 4.49 -6.18 13.85
CA VAL A 580 5.41 -7.32 13.81
C VAL A 580 4.71 -8.65 14.12
N GLY A 581 3.47 -8.61 14.57
CA GLY A 581 2.61 -9.79 14.68
C GLY A 581 1.16 -9.47 15.06
N LEU A 582 0.30 -10.47 14.94
CA LEU A 582 -1.12 -10.43 15.28
C LEU A 582 -1.50 -11.64 16.13
N LEU A 583 -2.19 -11.41 17.23
CA LEU A 583 -2.78 -12.45 18.07
C LEU A 583 -4.29 -12.49 17.82
N ASP A 584 -4.79 -13.63 17.34
CA ASP A 584 -6.20 -13.98 17.31
C ASP A 584 -6.58 -14.65 18.64
N LEU A 585 -7.33 -13.93 19.46
CA LEU A 585 -7.73 -14.36 20.80
C LEU A 585 -8.81 -15.44 20.80
N LYS A 586 -9.67 -15.48 19.76
CA LYS A 586 -10.81 -16.42 19.69
C LYS A 586 -10.40 -17.77 19.10
N PHE A 587 -9.53 -17.80 18.09
CA PHE A 587 -8.96 -19.05 17.58
C PHE A 587 -7.63 -19.43 18.24
N GLY A 588 -7.03 -18.53 19.02
CA GLY A 588 -5.77 -18.78 19.72
C GLY A 588 -4.59 -18.93 18.76
N SER A 589 -4.54 -18.16 17.68
CA SER A 589 -3.41 -18.18 16.73
C SER A 589 -2.55 -16.93 16.85
N PHE A 590 -1.24 -17.10 16.70
CA PHE A 590 -0.26 -16.03 16.71
C PHE A 590 0.48 -16.00 15.37
N GLU A 591 0.36 -14.87 14.67
CA GLU A 591 1.11 -14.55 13.45
C GLU A 591 2.31 -13.67 13.82
N ALA A 592 3.51 -14.03 13.34
CA ALA A 592 4.73 -13.25 13.50
C ALA A 592 5.36 -12.93 12.14
N ASN A 593 5.50 -11.64 11.83
CA ASN A 593 6.10 -11.13 10.60
C ASN A 593 7.65 -11.18 10.63
N GLU A 594 8.21 -11.43 11.81
CA GLU A 594 9.64 -11.36 12.11
C GLU A 594 10.10 -12.61 12.86
N LYS A 595 11.15 -13.28 12.36
CA LYS A 595 11.65 -14.54 12.94
C LYS A 595 12.02 -14.41 14.43
N TRP A 596 12.61 -13.29 14.83
CA TRP A 596 13.00 -13.04 16.22
C TRP A 596 11.80 -12.93 17.18
N LEU A 597 10.61 -12.58 16.69
CA LEU A 597 9.41 -12.43 17.50
C LEU A 597 8.72 -13.79 17.77
N VAL A 598 8.94 -14.81 16.94
CA VAL A 598 8.18 -16.08 16.98
C VAL A 598 8.13 -16.66 18.39
N LEU A 599 9.28 -16.90 19.04
CA LEU A 599 9.33 -17.45 20.40
C LEU A 599 8.86 -16.48 21.51
N PRO A 600 9.43 -15.25 21.67
CA PRO A 600 8.99 -14.35 22.74
C PRO A 600 7.54 -13.90 22.58
N GLY A 601 7.06 -13.75 21.34
CA GLY A 601 5.67 -13.42 21.02
C GLY A 601 4.71 -14.58 21.33
N LEU A 602 5.08 -15.83 20.99
CA LEU A 602 4.32 -17.03 21.35
C LEU A 602 4.17 -17.20 22.87
N VAL A 603 5.29 -17.10 23.61
CA VAL A 603 5.28 -17.20 25.08
C VAL A 603 4.46 -16.06 25.69
N SER A 604 4.60 -14.84 25.16
CA SER A 604 3.77 -13.71 25.58
C SER A 604 2.29 -13.98 25.32
N ALA A 605 1.90 -14.36 24.11
CA ALA A 605 0.53 -14.67 23.72
C ALA A 605 -0.12 -15.76 24.59
N PHE A 606 0.66 -16.78 24.97
CA PHE A 606 0.24 -17.81 25.91
C PHE A 606 -0.09 -17.24 27.30
N ILE A 607 0.80 -16.40 27.86
CA ILE A 607 0.59 -15.70 29.13
C ILE A 607 -0.63 -14.76 29.03
N LEU A 608 -0.75 -13.98 27.95
CA LEU A 608 -1.86 -13.03 27.74
C LEU A 608 -3.22 -13.75 27.74
N ASN A 609 -3.31 -14.91 27.07
CA ASN A 609 -4.54 -15.69 26.96
C ASN A 609 -5.04 -16.18 28.33
N ASP A 610 -4.13 -16.61 29.22
CA ASP A 610 -4.51 -16.98 30.60
C ASP A 610 -4.89 -15.76 31.47
N LEU A 611 -4.10 -14.68 31.43
CA LEU A 611 -4.39 -13.47 32.20
C LEU A 611 -5.75 -12.86 31.84
N LEU A 612 -6.05 -12.73 30.54
CA LEU A 612 -7.33 -12.19 30.05
C LEU A 612 -8.53 -13.10 30.40
N LYS A 613 -8.32 -14.42 30.49
CA LYS A 613 -9.35 -15.35 30.98
C LYS A 613 -9.63 -15.17 32.48
N LYS A 614 -8.59 -14.99 33.30
CA LYS A 614 -8.73 -14.74 34.75
C LYS A 614 -9.44 -13.40 35.05
N GLU A 615 -9.25 -12.40 34.20
CA GLU A 615 -9.88 -11.08 34.34
C GLU A 615 -11.29 -10.98 33.71
N GLY A 616 -11.81 -12.05 33.12
CA GLY A 616 -13.15 -12.08 32.55
C GLY A 616 -13.31 -11.30 31.24
N PHE A 617 -12.21 -10.94 30.57
CA PHE A 617 -12.24 -10.25 29.26
C PHE A 617 -12.89 -11.09 28.15
N PHE A 618 -12.95 -12.42 28.33
CA PHE A 618 -13.71 -13.36 27.49
C PHE A 618 -15.12 -13.66 28.01
N GLY A 619 -15.69 -12.77 28.82
CA GLY A 619 -17.07 -12.86 29.26
C GLY A 619 -18.03 -12.36 28.20
N ALA A 620 -18.76 -13.25 27.56
CA ALA A 620 -19.98 -12.88 26.83
C ALA A 620 -20.88 -12.04 27.77
N GLU A 621 -21.44 -10.93 27.28
CA GLU A 621 -22.47 -10.20 28.01
C GLU A 621 -23.61 -11.17 28.36
N LYS A 622 -23.71 -11.54 29.63
CA LYS A 622 -24.88 -12.22 30.18
C LYS A 622 -26.01 -11.20 30.29
N ASN A 623 -26.55 -10.79 29.15
CA ASN A 623 -27.79 -10.05 29.01
C ASN A 623 -28.94 -10.94 29.49
N LYS A 624 -29.07 -11.07 30.82
CA LYS A 624 -30.23 -11.62 31.51
C LYS A 624 -31.41 -10.65 31.37
N VAL A 625 -31.95 -10.57 30.16
CA VAL A 625 -33.30 -10.06 29.95
C VAL A 625 -34.25 -11.07 30.58
N LYS A 626 -34.83 -10.73 31.73
CA LYS A 626 -36.00 -11.45 32.26
C LYS A 626 -37.20 -11.13 31.37
N GLY A 627 -37.37 -11.88 30.29
CA GLY A 627 -38.58 -11.94 29.47
C GLY A 627 -39.24 -13.31 29.64
N ASN A 628 -40.58 -13.36 29.69
CA ASN A 628 -41.31 -14.57 30.03
C ASN A 628 -41.11 -15.72 29.03
N GLY A 629 -40.67 -16.87 29.56
CA GLY A 629 -41.04 -18.22 29.10
C GLY A 629 -40.97 -18.53 27.61
N THR A 630 -39.78 -18.92 27.12
CA THR A 630 -39.54 -20.17 26.37
C THR A 630 -38.03 -20.39 26.29
N THR A 631 -37.53 -21.53 26.76
CA THR A 631 -36.09 -21.83 26.71
C THR A 631 -35.75 -22.44 25.36
N VAL A 632 -34.95 -21.75 24.55
CA VAL A 632 -34.33 -22.30 23.35
C VAL A 632 -32.82 -22.31 23.57
N ASN A 633 -32.23 -23.49 23.66
CA ASN A 633 -30.78 -23.63 23.75
C ASN A 633 -30.17 -23.39 22.37
N LEU A 634 -29.39 -22.32 22.23
CA LEU A 634 -28.39 -22.19 21.18
C LEU A 634 -27.10 -22.83 21.70
N GLU A 635 -26.53 -23.76 20.95
CA GLU A 635 -25.32 -24.47 21.34
C GLU A 635 -24.10 -23.52 21.34
N GLU A 636 -23.27 -23.60 22.38
CA GLU A 636 -22.04 -22.80 22.48
C GLU A 636 -20.95 -23.39 21.57
N GLU A 637 -20.60 -22.70 20.48
CA GLU A 637 -19.38 -22.96 19.70
C GLU A 637 -18.12 -22.67 20.54
N THR A 638 -17.76 -23.63 21.38
CA THR A 638 -16.50 -23.67 22.13
C THR A 638 -15.36 -24.12 21.22
N MET A 639 -14.10 -23.76 21.55
CA MET A 639 -12.88 -24.17 20.82
C MET A 639 -12.96 -25.62 20.29
N MET A 640 -12.65 -25.82 19.00
CA MET A 640 -12.75 -27.13 18.35
C MET A 640 -11.95 -28.21 19.09
N HIS A 641 -12.67 -29.18 19.65
CA HIS A 641 -12.08 -30.44 20.13
C HIS A 641 -11.77 -31.34 18.92
N VAL A 642 -10.51 -31.34 18.47
CA VAL A 642 -10.05 -32.31 17.46
C VAL A 642 -10.03 -33.71 18.08
N ASN A 643 -11.00 -34.55 17.72
CA ASN A 643 -11.09 -35.90 18.24
C ASN A 643 -10.31 -36.88 17.37
N ARG A 644 -9.07 -37.18 17.78
CA ARG A 644 -8.16 -38.13 17.12
C ARG A 644 -8.65 -39.58 17.29
N ASN A 645 -9.67 -39.98 16.51
CA ASN A 645 -9.98 -41.36 16.09
C ASN A 645 -11.20 -41.38 15.13
N GLY A 646 -10.98 -41.82 13.88
CA GLY A 646 -12.07 -42.06 12.91
C GLY A 646 -11.69 -41.61 11.49
N GLY A 647 -11.68 -42.54 10.53
CA GLY A 647 -11.29 -42.25 9.14
C GLY A 647 -12.31 -41.35 8.43
N ALA A 648 -11.81 -40.41 7.63
CA ALA A 648 -12.64 -39.47 6.89
C ALA A 648 -13.54 -40.16 5.85
N ARG A 649 -14.85 -40.21 6.14
CA ARG A 649 -15.89 -40.33 5.11
C ARG A 649 -16.40 -38.93 4.78
N CYS A 650 -16.27 -38.53 3.52
CA CYS A 650 -16.98 -37.36 3.01
C CYS A 650 -18.49 -37.58 3.18
N LEU A 651 -19.18 -36.59 3.74
CA LEU A 651 -20.64 -36.53 3.70
C LEU A 651 -21.05 -35.29 2.92
N SER A 652 -21.74 -35.54 1.81
CA SER A 652 -22.39 -34.57 0.95
C SER A 652 -23.54 -33.89 1.67
N MET A 653 -23.71 -32.57 1.47
CA MET A 653 -24.97 -31.92 1.80
C MET A 653 -26.07 -32.45 0.86
N VAL A 654 -27.17 -32.90 1.45
CA VAL A 654 -28.38 -33.35 0.75
C VAL A 654 -29.38 -32.19 0.75
N GLU A 655 -29.98 -31.93 -0.40
CA GLU A 655 -31.14 -31.03 -0.50
C GLU A 655 -32.38 -31.73 0.09
N GLU A 656 -33.08 -31.08 1.00
CA GLU A 656 -34.51 -31.34 1.23
C GLU A 656 -35.28 -30.05 0.96
N GLY A 657 -36.39 -30.18 0.23
CA GLY A 657 -37.27 -29.07 -0.11
C GLY A 657 -38.73 -29.43 0.08
N GLY A 658 -39.60 -28.44 -0.10
CA GLY A 658 -41.04 -28.66 -0.27
C GLY A 658 -41.90 -28.35 0.95
N GLY A 659 -42.34 -27.09 1.07
CA GLY A 659 -43.43 -26.66 1.95
C GLY A 659 -44.16 -25.47 1.33
N HIS A 660 -45.40 -25.69 0.87
CA HIS A 660 -46.29 -24.63 0.35
C HIS A 660 -46.87 -23.83 1.55
N CYS A 661 -47.55 -22.67 1.46
CA CYS A 661 -48.27 -21.98 0.38
C CYS A 661 -48.49 -20.48 0.75
N GLY A 662 -48.92 -19.65 -0.22
CA GLY A 662 -49.47 -18.30 0.03
C GLY A 662 -48.98 -17.24 -0.95
N GLY A 663 -49.85 -16.69 -1.81
CA GLY A 663 -49.46 -15.85 -2.95
C GLY A 663 -50.04 -14.43 -2.97
N CYS A 664 -50.02 -13.85 -4.17
CA CYS A 664 -50.55 -12.53 -4.62
C CYS A 664 -49.63 -11.31 -4.45
N GLY A 665 -49.58 -10.48 -5.50
CA GLY A 665 -49.09 -9.09 -5.48
C GLY A 665 -48.03 -8.76 -6.52
N GLY A 666 -48.41 -8.11 -7.63
CA GLY A 666 -47.49 -7.52 -8.60
C GLY A 666 -47.30 -6.01 -8.40
N CYS A 667 -46.72 -5.35 -9.42
CA CYS A 667 -46.29 -3.93 -9.46
C CYS A 667 -44.98 -3.66 -8.66
N GLY A 668 -44.03 -2.84 -9.11
CA GLY A 668 -44.00 -1.91 -10.24
C GLY A 668 -44.25 -0.47 -9.79
N GLY A 669 -43.19 0.33 -9.61
CA GLY A 669 -43.31 1.73 -9.19
C GLY A 669 -41.97 2.39 -8.83
N SER A 670 -41.84 3.67 -9.16
CA SER A 670 -40.72 4.56 -8.80
C SER A 670 -41.11 5.47 -7.62
N CYS A 671 -40.21 6.40 -7.26
CA CYS A 671 -40.32 7.47 -6.23
C CYS A 671 -40.45 7.01 -4.75
N GLY A 672 -40.08 7.81 -3.74
CA GLY A 672 -39.41 9.13 -3.72
C GLY A 672 -39.52 9.80 -2.34
N GLY A 673 -38.54 10.63 -1.97
CA GLY A 673 -38.47 11.33 -0.66
C GLY A 673 -37.91 10.46 0.49
N GLY A 674 -37.26 11.00 1.52
CA GLY A 674 -37.00 12.41 1.84
C GLY A 674 -37.38 12.75 3.27
N SER A 675 -36.43 12.67 4.21
CA SER A 675 -36.53 13.21 5.57
C SER A 675 -35.12 13.40 6.15
N GLY A 676 -34.83 14.59 6.66
CA GLY A 676 -33.61 14.86 7.42
C GLY A 676 -33.93 15.03 8.91
N CYS A 677 -32.96 14.75 9.78
CA CYS A 677 -32.92 15.21 11.16
C CYS A 677 -31.48 15.57 11.52
N GLY A 678 -31.26 16.77 12.05
CA GLY A 678 -29.98 17.16 12.66
C GLY A 678 -29.94 16.77 14.14
N GLY A 679 -28.74 16.81 14.73
CA GLY A 679 -28.54 16.59 16.15
C GLY A 679 -27.07 16.77 16.52
N GLY A 680 -26.73 17.88 17.17
CA GLY A 680 -25.41 18.14 17.71
C GLY A 680 -25.46 18.41 19.23
N GLY A 681 -24.32 18.21 19.90
CA GLY A 681 -24.16 18.36 21.35
C GLY A 681 -23.88 17.01 22.04
N GLY A 682 -22.98 16.91 23.03
CA GLY A 682 -22.14 17.95 23.63
C GLY A 682 -21.06 17.34 24.55
N ARG A 683 -20.08 18.16 24.95
CA ARG A 683 -18.96 17.79 25.84
C ARG A 683 -19.39 17.67 27.31
N CYS A 684 -18.62 16.90 28.09
CA CYS A 684 -18.40 17.12 29.53
C CYS A 684 -16.91 17.00 29.86
N GLY A 685 -16.38 17.86 30.75
CA GLY A 685 -14.97 17.89 31.15
C GLY A 685 -14.60 19.26 31.74
N ASN A 686 -14.67 19.37 33.07
CA ASN A 686 -14.63 20.65 33.79
C ASN A 686 -13.26 21.36 33.76
N MET A 687 -13.30 22.70 33.79
CA MET A 687 -12.17 23.55 34.18
C MET A 687 -12.64 24.50 35.29
N MET A 688 -11.79 24.74 36.30
CA MET A 688 -12.14 25.57 37.46
C MET A 688 -12.28 27.05 37.11
N MET A 689 -13.22 27.73 37.79
CA MET A 689 -13.42 29.18 37.73
C MET A 689 -12.56 29.90 38.77
N THR A 690 -12.01 31.06 38.38
CA THR A 690 -11.74 32.19 39.27
C THR A 690 -12.26 33.46 38.59
N ASN A 691 -13.04 34.26 39.32
CA ASN A 691 -13.63 35.54 38.88
C ASN A 691 -12.51 36.57 38.53
N GLU A 692 -12.71 37.69 37.81
CA GLU A 692 -13.72 38.75 38.02
C GLU A 692 -13.94 39.68 36.80
N ASN A 693 -15.24 39.96 36.54
CA ASN A 693 -15.90 41.27 36.26
C ASN A 693 -15.54 42.22 35.09
N VAL A 694 -16.55 43.07 34.79
CA VAL A 694 -16.57 44.29 33.94
C VAL A 694 -16.69 44.01 32.43
N THR A 695 -17.90 43.83 31.84
CA THR A 695 -18.85 44.86 31.29
C THR A 695 -18.21 45.79 30.22
N THR A 696 -18.79 46.15 29.06
CA THR A 696 -20.12 46.01 28.37
C THR A 696 -19.88 45.68 26.86
N GLY A 697 -20.84 45.50 25.94
CA GLY A 697 -22.30 45.34 25.98
C GLY A 697 -23.03 45.89 24.72
N GLY A 698 -23.68 45.03 23.91
CA GLY A 698 -24.43 45.36 22.67
C GLY A 698 -23.70 44.99 21.36
N GLY A 699 -24.35 44.60 20.25
CA GLY A 699 -25.78 44.34 20.03
C GLY A 699 -26.11 43.91 18.58
N THR A 700 -27.03 42.95 18.44
CA THR A 700 -27.96 42.67 17.32
C THR A 700 -27.54 42.79 15.83
N CYS A 701 -27.55 41.64 15.13
CA CYS A 701 -28.36 41.25 13.94
C CYS A 701 -28.77 42.36 12.91
N THR A 702 -28.71 42.19 11.58
CA THR A 702 -29.29 41.10 10.73
C THR A 702 -28.83 41.17 9.24
N GLY A 703 -29.01 40.07 8.49
CA GLY A 703 -29.12 40.05 7.01
C GLY A 703 -27.81 39.87 6.21
N GLY A 704 -27.74 39.06 5.14
CA GLY A 704 -28.75 38.15 4.55
C GLY A 704 -28.20 37.37 3.32
N SER A 705 -28.97 36.38 2.86
CA SER A 705 -28.93 35.62 1.59
C SER A 705 -28.40 36.38 0.35
N THR A 706 -27.88 35.81 -0.75
CA THR A 706 -27.77 34.42 -1.30
C THR A 706 -26.78 34.51 -2.49
N GLY A 707 -26.09 33.45 -2.94
CA GLY A 707 -26.64 32.41 -3.82
C GLY A 707 -25.62 32.01 -4.91
N CYS A 708 -25.74 30.80 -5.47
CA CYS A 708 -24.67 30.15 -6.24
C CYS A 708 -24.78 30.26 -7.78
N GLY A 709 -23.65 30.05 -8.47
CA GLY A 709 -23.60 29.04 -9.55
C GLY A 709 -23.24 29.50 -10.97
N GLY A 710 -22.60 28.60 -11.72
CA GLY A 710 -22.77 28.49 -13.19
C GLY A 710 -21.50 28.40 -14.04
N CYS A 711 -21.17 27.21 -14.55
CA CYS A 711 -20.11 26.95 -15.52
C CYS A 711 -20.49 27.26 -16.98
N GLY A 712 -19.50 27.35 -17.87
CA GLY A 712 -19.62 27.35 -19.33
C GLY A 712 -18.88 28.55 -19.97
N GLY A 713 -18.27 28.49 -21.14
CA GLY A 713 -18.22 27.45 -22.19
C GLY A 713 -17.92 28.18 -23.52
N GLY A 714 -16.93 27.75 -24.30
CA GLY A 714 -16.40 28.56 -25.41
C GLY A 714 -17.24 28.59 -26.70
N GLY A 715 -16.96 29.54 -27.58
CA GLY A 715 -17.55 29.68 -28.93
C GLY A 715 -16.93 30.86 -29.70
N CYS A 716 -16.79 30.74 -31.03
CA CYS A 716 -16.03 31.69 -31.87
C CYS A 716 -16.91 32.56 -32.80
N SER A 717 -16.33 33.68 -33.26
CA SER A 717 -16.57 34.37 -34.55
C SER A 717 -17.89 35.11 -34.84
N ASN A 718 -17.79 36.43 -35.09
CA ASN A 718 -17.95 37.00 -36.45
C ASN A 718 -17.80 38.55 -36.53
N MET A 719 -17.20 39.04 -37.63
CA MET A 719 -17.51 40.24 -38.49
C MET A 719 -17.88 41.61 -37.86
N MET A 720 -17.56 42.82 -38.39
CA MET A 720 -16.85 43.36 -39.59
C MET A 720 -15.95 44.56 -39.13
N THR A 721 -15.10 45.28 -39.89
CA THR A 721 -15.32 46.08 -41.13
C THR A 721 -14.04 46.38 -41.93
N ASN A 722 -14.23 46.70 -43.23
CA ASN A 722 -13.24 47.21 -44.22
C ASN A 722 -12.51 48.51 -43.74
N GLU A 723 -11.38 48.98 -44.31
CA GLU A 723 -11.16 49.33 -45.74
C GLU A 723 -9.68 49.49 -46.17
N ASN A 724 -9.51 49.61 -47.50
CA ASN A 724 -8.43 50.22 -48.29
C ASN A 724 -7.24 49.35 -48.79
N VAL A 725 -7.21 49.25 -50.13
CA VAL A 725 -6.13 48.77 -51.02
C VAL A 725 -6.09 49.74 -52.22
N PRO A 726 -4.91 50.16 -52.69
CA PRO A 726 -4.49 49.87 -54.08
C PRO A 726 -3.06 49.29 -54.09
N SER A 727 -2.77 48.09 -54.61
CA SER A 727 -2.76 47.65 -56.01
C SER A 727 -1.60 48.21 -56.87
N LEU A 728 -0.69 47.32 -57.30
CA LEU A 728 -0.03 47.22 -58.63
C LEU A 728 0.95 46.01 -58.57
N VAL A 729 0.65 44.89 -59.25
CA VAL A 729 1.24 44.46 -60.55
C VAL A 729 2.74 44.14 -60.41
N ALA A 730 3.12 42.87 -60.22
CA ALA A 730 3.59 41.90 -61.26
C ALA A 730 5.03 42.18 -61.76
N ALA A 731 5.88 41.23 -62.16
CA ALA A 731 5.71 39.78 -62.39
C ALA A 731 7.02 39.00 -62.13
N THR A 732 6.93 37.67 -62.16
CA THR A 732 7.94 36.67 -62.58
C THR A 732 9.40 37.08 -62.78
N GLU A 733 10.33 36.40 -62.09
CA GLU A 733 11.34 35.56 -62.76
C GLU A 733 12.04 34.60 -61.77
N ALA A 734 12.62 33.52 -62.30
CA ALA A 734 13.40 32.49 -61.61
C ALA A 734 14.49 32.00 -62.59
N PRO A 735 15.29 30.97 -62.27
CA PRO A 735 16.29 30.89 -61.20
C PRO A 735 17.72 30.68 -61.78
N MET A 736 18.77 30.83 -60.98
CA MET A 736 20.07 30.18 -61.25
C MET A 736 20.85 29.89 -59.95
N ASP A 737 21.29 28.63 -59.83
CA ASP A 737 22.69 28.16 -59.63
C ASP A 737 23.69 28.94 -58.74
N ALA A 738 24.68 28.34 -58.06
CA ALA A 738 24.97 26.96 -57.64
C ALA A 738 26.32 27.00 -56.84
N VAL A 739 26.87 25.82 -56.46
CA VAL A 739 28.31 25.57 -56.18
C VAL A 739 28.89 26.00 -54.81
N THR A 740 29.03 24.99 -53.92
CA THR A 740 30.06 24.80 -52.85
C THR A 740 30.18 25.82 -51.70
N ALA A 741 30.59 25.43 -50.48
CA ALA A 741 31.23 24.17 -50.02
C ALA A 741 30.63 23.68 -48.68
#